data_AF-A0A9D9YY97-F1
#
_entry.id   AF-A0A9D9YY97-F1
#
_cell.length_a   1.000
_cell.length_b   1.000
_cell.length_c   1.000
_cell.angle_alpha   90.00
_cell.angle_beta   90.00
_cell.angle_gamma   90.00
#
_symmetry.space_group_name_H-M   'P 1'
#
loop_
_entity.id
_entity.type
_entity.pdbx_description
1 polymer ?
#
loop_
_entity_poly.entity_id
_entity_poly.type
_entity_poly.pdbx_seq_one_letter_code
_entity_poly.pdbx_strand_id
1 'polypeptide(L)'
;MDKLKEALRSIDFGVDSKKIEVVAETLEKAISEACKRLRATIDEIDYEILEYGSKGMAGFVKKNYKILAYKRPIAKTINVEEEVEKAQEIYEDEITESKDGYFAIIKSRNGVLLKVTPAAKGGRQVKLKEVLDGFRSKGIENYNLNLVKQAVANPTGQYIIVGAFDGIEENSATVQVSIGINEMTATAILFPPKTRGYELTPEEIESEIRMAGVSYGILDKVVTKMADEKIEYKEMVVARAKQPVHGQNAEIKMYFDPNGEKTVYRAIAEDKFDFKNIIRNIQNVLKGDLICEKIPAIAGEDGYTVTGKLLPARKGVDRQIMAGANTELSPDGKFLRAAIDGHVVKKAGKICVEPVKHINQDVDIKTGNITYVGSVVVHGSVLDGFSVKAKGNIEIRGSVGKCEIISDHDIYIAQGIAGHSEAFISAEGSVYTKYIENAKVYAGVSIIVDDHIMHSEVNANDAIICFGHRAQIGGGIIRAGLEVNTKNLGTVSYTDTLVEIGIYPKMRIELNEIMIQKKKLENEIDDFKRDISTLNTQRRMRKNWNPEKEQLLKDKMEQLPQLEQSFKDILARIDELNHEINQLNLEGKVSVKNILYPGVSIVFKPGMQPYETNNELRSCTLTYVDNNIRSKPYEPPNVDRKLFDKRILSLRNKL
;
A
#
# COMPACT_ATOMS: atom_id res chain seq x y z
N MET A 1 42.28 -23.76 21.81
CA MET A 1 42.49 -23.76 20.35
C MET A 1 41.55 -24.72 19.63
N ASP A 2 41.32 -25.94 20.12
CA ASP A 2 40.40 -26.87 19.44
C ASP A 2 38.91 -26.51 19.58
N LYS A 3 38.48 -25.92 20.69
CA LYS A 3 37.15 -25.28 20.80
C LYS A 3 36.98 -24.02 19.93
N LEU A 4 38.09 -23.33 19.64
CA LEU A 4 38.10 -22.16 18.73
C LEU A 4 38.11 -22.62 17.27
N LYS A 5 38.75 -23.76 16.96
CA LYS A 5 38.67 -24.45 15.66
C LYS A 5 37.31 -25.10 15.44
N GLU A 6 36.61 -25.57 16.47
CA GLU A 6 35.19 -25.99 16.39
C GLU A 6 34.26 -24.79 16.18
N ALA A 7 34.48 -23.68 16.89
CA ALA A 7 33.72 -22.44 16.68
C ALA A 7 33.97 -21.80 15.30
N LEU A 8 35.21 -21.84 14.79
CA LEU A 8 35.57 -21.38 13.44
C LEU A 8 35.15 -22.37 12.35
N ARG A 9 35.00 -23.67 12.65
CA ARG A 9 34.34 -24.64 11.74
C ARG A 9 32.83 -24.46 11.70
N SER A 10 32.22 -23.81 12.70
CA SER A 10 30.81 -23.39 12.64
C SER A 10 30.58 -22.02 12.00
N ILE A 11 31.66 -21.31 11.58
CA ILE A 11 31.58 -20.20 10.63
C ILE A 11 31.84 -20.77 9.24
N ASP A 12 31.00 -21.74 8.87
CA ASP A 12 30.75 -22.03 7.48
C ASP A 12 29.78 -20.94 6.99
N PHE A 13 29.98 -20.41 5.79
CA PHE A 13 28.98 -19.56 5.09
C PHE A 13 27.73 -20.37 4.68
N GLY A 14 27.36 -21.36 5.48
CA GLY A 14 26.27 -22.29 5.27
C GLY A 14 25.06 -21.91 6.11
N VAL A 15 24.32 -20.88 5.69
CA VAL A 15 22.87 -21.10 5.70
C VAL A 15 22.65 -22.14 4.63
N ASP A 16 22.48 -23.39 5.04
CA ASP A 16 21.99 -24.46 4.17
C ASP A 16 20.53 -24.08 3.82
N SER A 17 20.36 -23.03 3.00
CA SER A 17 19.08 -22.60 2.48
C SER A 17 18.68 -23.71 1.54
N LYS A 18 17.94 -24.69 2.07
CA LYS A 18 17.48 -25.89 1.37
C LYS A 18 17.01 -25.51 -0.03
N LYS A 19 17.87 -25.70 -1.04
CA LYS A 19 17.56 -25.39 -2.42
C LYS A 19 16.67 -26.50 -2.94
N ILE A 20 15.56 -26.15 -3.57
CA ILE A 20 14.64 -27.12 -4.12
C ILE A 20 14.48 -26.88 -5.62
N GLU A 21 14.57 -27.96 -6.39
CA GLU A 21 14.19 -27.93 -7.79
C GLU A 21 12.69 -28.18 -7.92
N VAL A 22 12.02 -27.33 -8.70
CA VAL A 22 10.59 -27.46 -8.98
C VAL A 22 10.37 -27.40 -10.48
N VAL A 23 9.63 -28.37 -11.00
CA VAL A 23 9.26 -28.48 -12.41
C VAL A 23 7.76 -28.30 -12.54
N ALA A 24 7.31 -27.32 -13.33
CA ALA A 24 5.89 -27.10 -13.56
C ALA A 24 5.62 -26.55 -14.97
N GLU A 25 4.37 -26.64 -15.41
CA GLU A 25 3.98 -26.22 -16.77
C GLU A 25 4.08 -24.71 -17.01
N THR A 26 4.04 -23.91 -15.95
CA THR A 26 4.18 -22.45 -15.96
C THR A 26 5.11 -22.01 -14.83
N LEU A 27 5.78 -20.88 -15.01
CA LEU A 27 6.66 -20.30 -13.99
C LEU A 27 5.91 -20.02 -12.67
N GLU A 28 4.69 -19.51 -12.76
CA GLU A 28 3.83 -19.24 -11.58
C GLU A 28 3.52 -20.49 -10.77
N LYS A 29 3.20 -21.62 -11.44
CA LYS A 29 3.00 -22.90 -10.75
C LYS A 29 4.28 -23.40 -10.10
N ALA A 30 5.43 -23.21 -10.75
CA ALA A 30 6.72 -23.60 -10.21
C ALA A 30 7.07 -22.79 -8.94
N ILE A 31 6.83 -21.47 -8.95
CA ILE A 31 7.05 -20.59 -7.79
C ILE A 31 6.08 -20.92 -6.64
N SER A 32 4.79 -21.14 -6.95
CA SER A 32 3.79 -21.50 -5.94
C SER A 32 4.13 -22.82 -5.25
N GLU A 33 4.56 -23.82 -6.01
CA GLU A 33 4.96 -25.11 -5.46
C GLU A 33 6.29 -25.02 -4.70
N ALA A 34 7.20 -24.13 -5.13
CA ALA A 34 8.40 -23.80 -4.36
C ALA A 34 8.07 -23.18 -2.99
N CYS A 35 7.13 -22.21 -2.94
CA CYS A 35 6.68 -21.58 -1.69
C CYS A 35 6.13 -22.62 -0.70
N LYS A 36 5.28 -23.54 -1.18
CA LYS A 36 4.70 -24.63 -0.38
C LYS A 36 5.78 -25.55 0.20
N ARG A 37 6.73 -25.98 -0.64
CA ARG A 37 7.80 -26.90 -0.23
C ARG A 37 8.82 -26.25 0.71
N LEU A 38 9.09 -24.96 0.54
CA LEU A 38 9.97 -24.20 1.42
C LEU A 38 9.25 -23.74 2.70
N ARG A 39 7.91 -23.78 2.77
CA ARG A 39 7.12 -23.15 3.84
C ARG A 39 7.50 -21.68 4.00
N ALA A 40 7.42 -20.93 2.91
CA ALA A 40 7.74 -19.50 2.83
C ALA A 40 6.73 -18.78 1.94
N THR A 41 6.59 -17.47 2.12
CA THR A 41 5.82 -16.60 1.22
C THR A 41 6.63 -16.28 -0.06
N ILE A 42 5.97 -15.72 -1.09
CA ILE A 42 6.64 -15.37 -2.36
C ILE A 42 7.76 -14.35 -2.12
N ASP A 43 7.60 -13.44 -1.17
CA ASP A 43 8.57 -12.38 -0.84
C ASP A 43 9.78 -12.90 -0.03
N GLU A 44 9.69 -14.13 0.47
CA GLU A 44 10.71 -14.80 1.30
C GLU A 44 11.59 -15.77 0.49
N ILE A 45 11.36 -15.92 -0.81
CA ILE A 45 12.12 -16.85 -1.66
C ILE A 45 12.77 -16.12 -2.85
N ASP A 46 14.00 -16.49 -3.17
CA ASP A 46 14.65 -16.18 -4.44
C ASP A 46 14.65 -17.46 -5.31
N TYR A 47 14.65 -17.32 -6.64
CA TYR A 47 14.69 -18.45 -7.56
C TYR A 47 15.49 -18.15 -8.83
N GLU A 48 16.09 -19.19 -9.39
CA GLU A 48 16.78 -19.16 -10.67
C GLU A 48 16.07 -20.08 -11.66
N ILE A 49 15.85 -19.62 -12.90
CA ILE A 49 15.24 -20.44 -13.95
C ILE A 49 16.34 -21.29 -14.58
N LEU A 50 16.28 -22.61 -14.35
CA LEU A 50 17.20 -23.57 -14.94
C LEU A 50 16.78 -23.94 -16.38
N GLU A 51 15.48 -24.04 -16.65
CA GLU A 51 14.94 -24.25 -17.99
C GLU A 51 13.66 -23.45 -18.22
N TYR A 52 13.59 -22.74 -19.35
CA TYR A 52 12.38 -22.04 -19.79
C TYR A 52 11.40 -23.02 -20.43
N GLY A 53 10.14 -23.00 -19.98
CA GLY A 53 9.09 -23.79 -20.60
C GLY A 53 8.69 -23.25 -21.98
N SER A 54 8.27 -24.14 -22.88
CA SER A 54 7.80 -23.80 -24.22
C SER A 54 6.43 -24.41 -24.52
N LYS A 55 5.55 -23.62 -25.15
CA LYS A 55 4.32 -24.15 -25.74
C LYS A 55 4.70 -24.83 -27.04
N GLY A 56 4.84 -26.16 -27.01
CA GLY A 56 5.10 -26.95 -28.21
C GLY A 56 4.06 -26.63 -29.28
N MET A 57 4.51 -26.36 -30.51
CA MET A 57 3.66 -26.16 -31.67
C MET A 57 4.12 -27.15 -32.75
N ALA A 58 3.16 -27.78 -33.45
CA ALA A 58 3.40 -28.72 -34.54
C ALA A 58 4.35 -29.90 -34.20
N GLY A 59 3.95 -30.77 -33.27
CA GLY A 59 4.61 -32.06 -33.02
C GLY A 59 5.86 -32.05 -32.13
N PHE A 60 6.30 -30.89 -31.66
CA PHE A 60 7.37 -30.78 -30.66
C PHE A 60 6.81 -30.91 -29.23
N VAL A 61 7.49 -31.71 -28.41
CA VAL A 61 7.13 -32.00 -27.01
C VAL A 61 7.16 -30.71 -26.17
N LYS A 62 6.07 -30.43 -25.45
CA LYS A 62 5.96 -29.33 -24.47
C LYS A 62 7.06 -29.44 -23.43
N LYS A 63 7.84 -28.38 -23.22
CA LYS A 63 8.83 -28.30 -22.14
C LYS A 63 8.25 -27.56 -20.94
N ASN A 64 8.42 -28.14 -19.76
CA ASN A 64 8.03 -27.51 -18.49
C ASN A 64 9.11 -26.52 -18.04
N TYR A 65 8.71 -25.53 -17.23
CA TYR A 65 9.66 -24.68 -16.51
C TYR A 65 10.34 -25.50 -15.42
N LYS A 66 11.65 -25.36 -15.31
CA LYS A 66 12.44 -25.90 -14.20
C LYS A 66 13.10 -24.74 -13.47
N ILE A 67 12.84 -24.59 -12.17
CA ILE A 67 13.44 -23.54 -11.33
C ILE A 67 14.17 -24.15 -10.15
N LEU A 68 15.22 -23.47 -9.69
CA LEU A 68 15.90 -23.72 -8.43
C LEU A 68 15.52 -22.60 -7.45
N ALA A 69 14.74 -22.92 -6.42
CA ALA A 69 14.25 -21.94 -5.45
C ALA A 69 14.87 -22.16 -4.07
N TYR A 70 15.11 -21.08 -3.34
CA TYR A 70 15.64 -21.10 -1.98
C TYR A 70 15.11 -19.94 -1.14
N LYS A 71 15.01 -20.13 0.17
CA LYS A 71 14.62 -19.03 1.07
C LYS A 71 15.70 -17.96 1.06
N ARG A 72 15.27 -16.71 0.89
CA ARG A 72 16.13 -15.55 1.01
C ARG A 72 16.75 -15.56 2.41
N PRO A 73 18.09 -15.50 2.55
CA PRO A 73 18.68 -15.38 3.86
C PRO A 73 18.18 -14.06 4.45
N ILE A 74 17.49 -14.16 5.59
CA ILE A 74 17.24 -12.98 6.42
C ILE A 74 18.63 -12.50 6.79
N ALA A 75 19.09 -11.42 6.16
CA ALA A 75 20.17 -10.64 6.72
C ALA A 75 19.65 -10.19 8.08
N LYS A 76 20.01 -10.94 9.14
CA LYS A 76 20.04 -10.35 10.46
C LYS A 76 20.93 -9.14 10.28
N THR A 77 20.32 -7.96 10.28
CA THR A 77 21.02 -6.75 10.64
C THR A 77 21.74 -7.12 11.92
N ILE A 78 23.05 -7.31 11.83
CA ILE A 78 23.87 -7.43 13.01
C ILE A 78 23.69 -6.06 13.63
N ASN A 79 22.80 -5.99 14.61
CA ASN A 79 22.67 -4.80 15.40
C ASN A 79 24.00 -4.71 16.13
N VAL A 80 24.89 -3.86 15.62
CA VAL A 80 26.22 -3.68 16.18
C VAL A 80 26.07 -3.28 17.65
N GLU A 81 24.96 -2.64 18.04
CA GLU A 81 24.59 -2.40 19.43
C GLU A 81 24.29 -3.67 20.24
N GLU A 82 23.61 -4.71 19.69
CA GLU A 82 23.38 -5.98 20.42
C GLU A 82 24.63 -6.87 20.50
N GLU A 83 25.53 -6.82 19.51
CA GLU A 83 26.83 -7.52 19.62
C GLU A 83 27.86 -6.73 20.43
N VAL A 84 27.76 -5.40 20.47
CA VAL A 84 28.53 -4.56 21.40
C VAL A 84 27.99 -4.70 22.82
N GLU A 85 26.67 -4.81 23.04
CA GLU A 85 26.07 -5.17 24.34
C GLU A 85 26.47 -6.58 24.76
N LYS A 86 26.50 -7.58 23.84
CA LYS A 86 27.00 -8.93 24.17
C LYS A 86 28.51 -8.98 24.37
N ALA A 87 29.29 -8.15 23.70
CA ALA A 87 30.74 -8.04 23.93
C ALA A 87 31.08 -7.22 25.18
N GLN A 88 30.23 -6.26 25.56
CA GLN A 88 30.27 -5.54 26.83
C GLN A 88 29.80 -6.45 27.97
N GLU A 89 28.76 -7.26 27.79
CA GLU A 89 28.36 -8.32 28.72
C GLU A 89 29.47 -9.37 28.86
N ILE A 90 30.17 -9.79 27.81
CA ILE A 90 31.32 -10.72 27.93
C ILE A 90 32.52 -10.07 28.65
N TYR A 91 32.63 -8.74 28.67
CA TYR A 91 33.69 -8.01 29.41
C TYR A 91 33.26 -7.49 30.79
N GLU A 92 31.97 -7.45 31.10
CA GLU A 92 31.41 -7.16 32.43
C GLU A 92 31.01 -8.42 33.21
N ASP A 93 30.77 -9.57 32.55
CA ASP A 93 30.57 -10.88 33.18
C ASP A 93 31.85 -11.57 33.63
N GLU A 94 33.03 -10.99 33.36
CA GLU A 94 34.24 -11.38 34.10
C GLU A 94 34.23 -10.90 35.58
N ILE A 95 33.08 -10.40 36.05
CA ILE A 95 32.81 -10.10 37.44
C ILE A 95 31.82 -11.12 38.04
N THR A 96 31.49 -12.29 37.50
CA THR A 96 30.66 -13.30 38.22
C THR A 96 31.39 -14.57 38.68
N GLU A 97 32.70 -14.69 38.42
CA GLU A 97 33.53 -15.77 38.98
C GLU A 97 34.30 -15.33 40.23
N SER A 98 34.38 -16.22 41.22
CA SER A 98 35.27 -16.09 42.38
C SER A 98 36.72 -16.00 41.89
N LYS A 99 37.35 -14.83 42.04
CA LYS A 99 38.75 -14.61 41.64
C LYS A 99 39.62 -14.56 42.88
N ASP A 100 40.52 -15.53 42.98
CA ASP A 100 41.53 -15.58 44.05
C ASP A 100 42.43 -14.34 44.00
N GLY A 101 42.82 -13.86 45.18
CA GLY A 101 43.84 -12.82 45.26
C GLY A 101 45.17 -13.39 44.78
N TYR A 102 45.95 -12.56 44.11
CA TYR A 102 47.29 -12.91 43.67
C TYR A 102 48.28 -11.81 44.03
N PHE A 103 49.56 -12.11 43.94
CA PHE A 103 50.62 -11.14 44.20
C PHE A 103 51.68 -11.20 43.10
N ALA A 104 52.29 -10.06 42.81
CA ALA A 104 53.42 -9.93 41.91
C ALA A 104 54.57 -9.29 42.66
N ILE A 105 55.77 -9.86 42.51
CA ILE A 105 57.02 -9.30 43.04
C ILE A 105 57.88 -8.92 41.85
N ILE A 106 58.33 -7.68 41.74
CA ILE A 106 59.16 -7.21 40.62
C ILE A 106 60.48 -6.67 41.18
N LYS A 107 61.60 -7.09 40.59
CA LYS A 107 62.92 -6.52 40.88
C LYS A 107 63.18 -5.34 39.94
N SER A 108 62.70 -4.15 40.29
CA SER A 108 62.75 -2.96 39.43
C SER A 108 63.98 -2.08 39.77
N ARG A 109 64.25 -1.09 38.91
CA ARG A 109 65.27 -0.04 39.12
C ARG A 109 65.05 0.75 40.42
N ASN A 110 63.79 0.89 40.84
CA ASN A 110 63.41 1.60 42.06
C ASN A 110 63.44 0.71 43.33
N GLY A 111 63.91 -0.53 43.20
CA GLY A 111 63.96 -1.53 44.26
C GLY A 111 63.01 -2.69 44.04
N VAL A 112 62.77 -3.46 45.10
CA VAL A 112 61.85 -4.59 45.07
C VAL A 112 60.42 -4.10 45.27
N LEU A 113 59.60 -4.28 44.25
CA LEU A 113 58.19 -3.92 44.25
C LEU A 113 57.33 -5.13 44.61
N LEU A 114 56.31 -4.92 45.44
CA LEU A 114 55.27 -5.89 45.76
C LEU A 114 53.91 -5.31 45.40
N LYS A 115 53.12 -6.06 44.62
CA LYS A 115 51.70 -5.82 44.39
C LYS A 115 50.92 -6.98 44.97
N VAL A 116 49.93 -6.68 45.79
CA VAL A 116 48.96 -7.68 46.28
C VAL A 116 47.59 -7.26 45.81
N THR A 117 47.01 -8.06 44.91
CA THR A 117 45.68 -7.82 44.36
C THR A 117 44.65 -8.53 45.25
N PRO A 118 43.62 -7.82 45.73
CA PRO A 118 42.59 -8.43 46.58
C PRO A 118 41.82 -9.50 45.82
N ALA A 119 41.35 -10.52 46.55
CA ALA A 119 40.40 -11.48 46.03
C ALA A 119 39.04 -10.81 45.79
N ALA A 120 38.33 -11.21 44.74
CA ALA A 120 36.99 -10.74 44.44
C ALA A 120 35.96 -11.88 44.57
N LYS A 121 34.75 -11.53 45.04
CA LYS A 121 33.55 -12.41 45.07
C LYS A 121 33.78 -13.83 45.64
N GLY A 122 34.47 -13.92 46.78
CA GLY A 122 34.64 -15.18 47.52
C GLY A 122 35.97 -15.91 47.27
N GLY A 123 36.86 -15.36 46.43
CA GLY A 123 38.18 -15.93 46.18
C GLY A 123 39.09 -15.95 47.42
N ARG A 124 40.09 -16.82 47.39
CA ARG A 124 41.06 -17.00 48.48
C ARG A 124 41.98 -15.79 48.57
N GLN A 125 42.10 -15.21 49.75
CA GLN A 125 43.06 -14.14 50.00
C GLN A 125 44.50 -14.67 49.99
N VAL A 126 45.42 -13.84 49.50
CA VAL A 126 46.86 -14.11 49.52
C VAL A 126 47.35 -14.21 50.96
N LYS A 127 48.04 -15.30 51.32
CA LYS A 127 48.60 -15.46 52.67
C LYS A 127 50.01 -14.88 52.74
N LEU A 128 50.36 -14.29 53.88
CA LEU A 128 51.71 -13.74 54.11
C LEU A 128 52.82 -14.77 53.82
N LYS A 129 52.61 -16.04 54.19
CA LYS A 129 53.57 -17.12 53.93
C LYS A 129 53.88 -17.28 52.44
N GLU A 130 52.88 -17.18 51.58
CA GLU A 130 53.04 -17.35 50.12
C GLU A 130 53.85 -16.22 49.51
N VAL A 131 53.61 -14.99 49.99
CA VAL A 131 54.41 -13.82 49.59
C VAL A 131 55.87 -13.98 50.03
N LEU A 132 56.11 -14.38 51.29
CA LEU A 132 57.46 -14.61 51.82
C LEU A 132 58.19 -15.75 51.10
N ASP A 133 57.50 -16.83 50.76
CA ASP A 133 58.04 -17.93 49.95
C ASP A 133 58.35 -17.45 48.52
N GLY A 134 57.56 -16.51 47.98
CA GLY A 134 57.83 -15.81 46.73
C GLY A 134 59.09 -14.93 46.75
N PHE A 135 59.37 -14.23 47.86
CA PHE A 135 60.63 -13.48 48.03
C PHE A 135 61.83 -14.44 48.05
N ARG A 136 61.72 -15.55 48.80
CA ARG A 136 62.78 -16.57 48.90
C ARG A 136 63.08 -17.24 47.57
N SER A 137 62.06 -17.64 46.82
CA SER A 137 62.24 -18.31 45.51
C SER A 137 62.90 -17.39 44.48
N LYS A 138 62.77 -16.07 44.64
CA LYS A 138 63.43 -15.06 43.80
C LYS A 138 64.82 -14.63 44.32
N GLY A 139 65.31 -15.21 45.42
CA GLY A 139 66.59 -14.88 46.03
C GLY A 139 66.63 -13.47 46.64
N ILE A 140 65.49 -12.97 47.12
CA ILE A 140 65.37 -11.62 47.69
C ILE A 140 65.36 -11.73 49.21
N GLU A 141 66.47 -11.33 49.84
CA GLU A 141 66.63 -11.38 51.30
C GLU A 141 66.48 -10.02 51.97
N ASN A 142 66.71 -8.93 51.21
CA ASN A 142 66.71 -7.56 51.73
C ASN A 142 65.38 -6.85 51.44
N TYR A 143 64.38 -7.07 52.29
CA TYR A 143 63.07 -6.40 52.25
C TYR A 143 62.57 -6.03 53.65
N ASN A 144 61.75 -4.99 53.72
CA ASN A 144 61.09 -4.50 54.91
C ASN A 144 59.84 -5.34 55.20
N LEU A 145 59.97 -6.24 56.19
CA LEU A 145 58.88 -7.13 56.61
C LEU A 145 57.61 -6.40 57.06
N ASN A 146 57.72 -5.17 57.60
CA ASN A 146 56.56 -4.40 58.03
C ASN A 146 55.75 -3.91 56.82
N LEU A 147 56.42 -3.45 55.75
CA LEU A 147 55.75 -3.04 54.52
C LEU A 147 55.09 -4.23 53.79
N VAL A 148 55.74 -5.39 53.78
CA VAL A 148 55.16 -6.63 53.23
C VAL A 148 53.91 -7.06 54.01
N LYS A 149 53.97 -7.02 55.36
CA LYS A 149 52.80 -7.31 56.21
C LYS A 149 51.65 -6.34 55.95
N GLN A 150 51.95 -5.06 55.78
CA GLN A 150 50.94 -4.04 55.47
C GLN A 150 50.29 -4.27 54.10
N ALA A 151 51.06 -4.59 53.06
CA ALA A 151 50.53 -4.87 51.72
C ALA A 151 49.62 -6.11 51.69
N VAL A 152 49.95 -7.15 52.45
CA VAL A 152 49.11 -8.36 52.57
C VAL A 152 47.86 -8.09 53.38
N ALA A 153 47.95 -7.28 54.45
CA ALA A 153 46.80 -6.93 55.28
C ALA A 153 45.82 -5.99 54.56
N ASN A 154 46.34 -5.06 53.74
CA ASN A 154 45.57 -4.07 53.00
C ASN A 154 45.93 -4.12 51.50
N PRO A 155 45.45 -5.14 50.76
CA PRO A 155 45.77 -5.31 49.34
C PRO A 155 45.08 -4.24 48.49
N THR A 156 45.87 -3.30 47.96
CA THR A 156 45.39 -2.19 47.12
C THR A 156 45.39 -2.53 45.63
N GLY A 157 46.06 -3.62 45.22
CA GLY A 157 46.33 -3.91 43.81
C GLY A 157 47.35 -2.97 43.15
N GLN A 158 48.04 -2.14 43.93
CA GLN A 158 49.10 -1.24 43.45
C GLN A 158 50.48 -1.74 43.89
N TYR A 159 51.52 -1.40 43.13
CA TYR A 159 52.89 -1.69 43.52
C TYR A 159 53.35 -0.77 44.64
N ILE A 160 53.99 -1.35 45.66
CA ILE A 160 54.70 -0.63 46.70
C ILE A 160 56.17 -1.08 46.75
N ILE A 161 57.09 -0.17 47.05
CA ILE A 161 58.51 -0.50 47.26
C ILE A 161 58.67 -1.11 48.65
N VAL A 162 59.16 -2.34 48.71
CA VAL A 162 59.34 -3.08 49.96
C VAL A 162 60.78 -3.45 50.24
N GLY A 163 61.72 -3.24 49.31
CA GLY A 163 63.12 -3.57 49.53
C GLY A 163 64.03 -2.86 48.53
N ALA A 164 65.33 -2.91 48.79
CA ALA A 164 66.33 -2.41 47.86
C ALA A 164 66.79 -3.56 46.95
N PHE A 165 66.99 -3.25 45.67
CA PHE A 165 67.59 -4.19 44.71
C PHE A 165 68.59 -3.44 43.84
N ASP A 166 69.83 -3.90 43.88
CA ASP A 166 70.94 -3.35 43.10
C ASP A 166 71.25 -4.29 41.94
N GLY A 167 70.66 -3.97 40.79
CA GLY A 167 70.70 -4.74 39.57
C GLY A 167 71.75 -4.22 38.59
N ILE A 168 71.96 -4.99 37.51
CA ILE A 168 72.84 -4.63 36.40
C ILE A 168 71.93 -4.22 35.23
N GLU A 169 72.06 -2.97 34.79
CA GLU A 169 71.18 -2.36 33.79
C GLU A 169 71.21 -3.12 32.46
N GLU A 170 72.39 -3.53 31.99
CA GLU A 170 72.59 -4.27 30.73
C GLU A 170 71.97 -5.66 30.73
N ASN A 171 71.62 -6.17 31.91
CA ASN A 171 70.98 -7.46 32.09
C ASN A 171 69.45 -7.37 32.22
N SER A 172 68.86 -6.17 32.14
CA SER A 172 67.44 -5.96 32.36
C SER A 172 66.56 -6.60 31.29
N ALA A 173 65.31 -6.85 31.67
CA ALA A 173 64.26 -7.26 30.75
C ALA A 173 64.07 -6.21 29.66
N THR A 174 63.72 -6.67 28.46
CA THR A 174 63.46 -5.79 27.32
C THR A 174 62.13 -6.15 26.69
N VAL A 175 61.47 -5.17 26.08
CA VAL A 175 60.25 -5.38 25.32
C VAL A 175 60.54 -5.10 23.86
N GLN A 176 60.28 -6.08 23.01
CA GLN A 176 60.29 -5.87 21.57
C GLN A 176 58.86 -5.67 21.09
N VAL A 177 58.58 -4.49 20.54
CA VAL A 177 57.26 -4.12 19.99
C VAL A 177 57.32 -4.19 18.47
N SER A 178 56.33 -4.84 17.87
CA SER A 178 56.17 -4.92 16.42
C SER A 178 54.80 -4.35 16.03
N ILE A 179 54.79 -3.42 15.08
CA ILE A 179 53.55 -2.89 14.51
C ILE A 179 53.19 -3.71 13.28
N GLY A 180 51.99 -4.27 13.29
CA GLY A 180 51.49 -5.08 12.19
C GLY A 180 51.28 -4.28 10.90
N ILE A 181 51.09 -5.00 9.80
CA ILE A 181 50.81 -4.42 8.49
C ILE A 181 49.56 -3.53 8.59
N ASN A 182 49.61 -2.37 7.93
CA ASN A 182 48.56 -1.34 7.95
C ASN A 182 48.31 -0.70 9.32
N GLU A 183 49.20 -0.91 10.31
CA GLU A 183 49.12 -0.26 11.63
C GLU A 183 47.79 -0.57 12.37
N MET A 184 47.24 -1.76 12.13
CA MET A 184 45.95 -2.18 12.70
C MET A 184 46.07 -2.81 14.10
N THR A 185 47.23 -3.38 14.39
CA THR A 185 47.54 -4.03 15.67
C THR A 185 49.00 -3.79 16.02
N ALA A 186 49.31 -3.66 17.31
CA ALA A 186 50.67 -3.75 17.81
C ALA A 186 50.82 -5.00 18.68
N THR A 187 51.92 -5.73 18.48
CA THR A 187 52.30 -6.87 19.31
C THR A 187 53.55 -6.54 20.11
N ALA A 188 53.66 -7.14 21.29
CA ALA A 188 54.87 -7.04 22.12
C ALA A 188 55.31 -8.43 22.58
N ILE A 189 56.62 -8.60 22.68
CA ILE A 189 57.28 -9.77 23.26
C ILE A 189 58.15 -9.28 24.42
N LEU A 190 57.89 -9.79 25.63
CA LEU A 190 58.72 -9.54 26.81
C LEU A 190 59.85 -10.57 26.86
N PHE A 191 61.09 -10.08 26.90
CA PHE A 191 62.27 -10.89 27.14
C PHE A 191 62.71 -10.77 28.60
N PRO A 192 62.93 -11.88 29.33
CA PRO A 192 63.32 -11.84 30.73
C PRO A 192 64.69 -11.19 30.94
N PRO A 193 64.95 -10.72 32.18
CA PRO A 193 66.29 -10.26 32.54
C PRO A 193 67.28 -11.42 32.61
N LYS A 194 68.56 -11.13 32.31
CA LYS A 194 69.70 -11.98 32.64
C LYS A 194 70.02 -11.90 34.15
N THR A 195 71.05 -12.62 34.59
CA THR A 195 71.47 -12.64 36.00
C THR A 195 71.64 -11.23 36.57
N ARG A 196 70.93 -10.94 37.67
CA ARG A 196 70.86 -9.61 38.32
C ARG A 196 70.26 -8.47 37.50
N GLY A 197 69.55 -8.73 36.40
CA GLY A 197 68.84 -7.68 35.66
C GLY A 197 67.53 -7.23 36.32
N TYR A 198 67.07 -6.03 35.93
CA TYR A 198 65.77 -5.50 36.36
C TYR A 198 64.62 -6.11 35.55
N GLU A 199 63.50 -6.37 36.23
CA GLU A 199 62.21 -6.70 35.63
C GLU A 199 61.43 -5.41 35.34
N LEU A 200 60.59 -5.42 34.29
CA LEU A 200 59.82 -4.24 33.88
C LEU A 200 58.45 -4.21 34.55
N THR A 201 58.07 -3.01 35.00
CA THR A 201 56.72 -2.69 35.49
C THR A 201 55.73 -2.51 34.33
N PRO A 202 54.40 -2.66 34.56
CA PRO A 202 53.40 -2.35 33.53
C PRO A 202 53.59 -0.97 32.91
N GLU A 203 53.94 0.03 33.73
CA GLU A 203 54.17 1.40 33.30
C GLU A 203 55.40 1.53 32.39
N GLU A 204 56.47 0.80 32.70
CA GLU A 204 57.67 0.73 31.85
C GLU A 204 57.37 0.01 30.52
N ILE A 205 56.62 -1.10 30.54
CA ILE A 205 56.20 -1.82 29.32
C ILE A 205 55.32 -0.91 28.46
N GLU A 206 54.37 -0.20 29.06
CA GLU A 206 53.53 0.75 28.33
C GLU A 206 54.36 1.90 27.73
N SER A 207 55.35 2.40 28.45
CA SER A 207 56.28 3.42 27.95
C SER A 207 57.06 2.91 26.73
N GLU A 208 57.56 1.67 26.76
CA GLU A 208 58.23 1.04 25.61
C GLU A 208 57.28 0.89 24.41
N ILE A 209 56.02 0.50 24.64
CA ILE A 209 54.98 0.42 23.60
C ILE A 209 54.75 1.79 22.97
N ARG A 210 54.66 2.85 23.78
CA ARG A 210 54.49 4.22 23.29
C ARG A 210 55.73 4.73 22.53
N MET A 211 56.92 4.43 23.03
CA MET A 211 58.19 4.79 22.37
C MET A 211 58.37 4.08 21.02
N ALA A 212 57.81 2.87 20.87
CA ALA A 212 57.77 2.15 19.61
C ALA A 212 56.78 2.73 18.57
N GLY A 213 56.06 3.81 18.91
CA GLY A 213 55.17 4.54 18.01
C GLY A 213 53.70 4.18 18.14
N VAL A 214 53.30 3.41 19.17
CA VAL A 214 51.89 3.10 19.45
C VAL A 214 51.29 4.20 20.32
N SER A 215 50.32 4.94 19.78
CA SER A 215 49.69 6.08 20.46
C SER A 215 48.18 5.89 20.70
N TYR A 216 47.57 4.85 20.14
CA TYR A 216 46.13 4.61 20.23
C TYR A 216 45.81 3.13 20.47
N GLY A 217 44.77 2.89 21.28
CA GLY A 217 44.18 1.56 21.46
C GLY A 217 45.03 0.58 22.26
N ILE A 218 45.91 1.06 23.15
CA ILE A 218 46.69 0.22 24.07
C ILE A 218 45.72 -0.55 24.99
N LEU A 219 46.00 -1.83 25.17
CA LEU A 219 45.21 -2.76 25.97
C LEU A 219 45.84 -2.89 27.36
N ASP A 220 45.54 -1.93 28.26
CA ASP A 220 46.14 -1.83 29.60
C ASP A 220 46.09 -3.13 30.41
N LYS A 221 44.97 -3.86 30.30
CA LYS A 221 44.78 -5.16 30.96
C LYS A 221 45.79 -6.21 30.46
N VAL A 222 46.12 -6.19 29.17
CA VAL A 222 47.08 -7.13 28.55
C VAL A 222 48.51 -6.76 28.96
N VAL A 223 48.84 -5.47 28.98
CA VAL A 223 50.15 -4.96 29.43
C VAL A 223 50.40 -5.31 30.89
N THR A 224 49.41 -5.07 31.74
CA THR A 224 49.46 -5.41 33.17
C THR A 224 49.65 -6.91 33.37
N LYS A 225 48.90 -7.73 32.63
CA LYS A 225 49.01 -9.19 32.70
C LYS A 225 50.39 -9.68 32.24
N MET A 226 50.95 -9.08 31.19
CA MET A 226 52.29 -9.42 30.69
C MET A 226 53.37 -9.21 31.76
N ALA A 227 53.29 -8.13 32.54
CA ALA A 227 54.20 -7.85 33.65
C ALA A 227 53.94 -8.74 34.89
N ASP A 228 52.69 -8.82 35.34
CA ASP A 228 52.31 -9.52 36.59
C ASP A 228 52.58 -11.03 36.52
N GLU A 229 52.14 -11.66 35.43
CA GLU A 229 52.23 -13.12 35.24
C GLU A 229 53.55 -13.54 34.57
N LYS A 230 54.41 -12.58 34.18
CA LYS A 230 55.68 -12.82 33.47
C LYS A 230 55.49 -13.66 32.21
N ILE A 231 54.64 -13.18 31.32
CA ILE A 231 54.37 -13.84 30.04
C ILE A 231 55.55 -13.55 29.09
N GLU A 232 56.61 -14.32 29.26
CA GLU A 232 57.89 -14.17 28.54
C GLU A 232 57.90 -14.97 27.23
N TYR A 233 58.68 -14.50 26.25
CA TYR A 233 58.87 -15.14 24.93
C TYR A 233 57.59 -15.41 24.13
N LYS A 234 56.48 -14.78 24.50
CA LYS A 234 55.19 -14.94 23.83
C LYS A 234 54.74 -13.62 23.25
N GLU A 235 54.42 -13.65 21.98
CA GLU A 235 53.85 -12.51 21.28
C GLU A 235 52.41 -12.26 21.74
N MET A 236 52.14 -11.05 22.22
CA MET A 236 50.81 -10.62 22.67
C MET A 236 50.37 -9.37 21.93
N VAL A 237 49.10 -9.32 21.54
CA VAL A 237 48.50 -8.09 21.00
C VAL A 237 48.32 -7.10 22.14
N VAL A 238 49.07 -6.01 22.11
CA VAL A 238 49.08 -4.97 23.15
C VAL A 238 48.36 -3.70 22.71
N ALA A 239 48.06 -3.52 21.42
CA ALA A 239 47.18 -2.45 20.96
C ALA A 239 46.35 -2.83 19.72
N ARG A 240 45.17 -2.23 19.58
CA ARG A 240 44.26 -2.40 18.43
C ARG A 240 43.75 -1.06 17.90
N ALA A 241 43.77 -0.90 16.58
CA ALA A 241 43.22 0.24 15.89
C ALA A 241 41.68 0.23 15.90
N LYS A 242 41.06 1.41 15.75
CA LYS A 242 39.62 1.58 15.50
C LYS A 242 39.39 1.63 13.99
N GLN A 243 38.62 0.70 13.43
CA GLN A 243 38.22 0.75 12.01
C GLN A 243 37.21 1.89 11.78
N PRO A 244 37.26 2.61 10.64
CA PRO A 244 36.23 3.58 10.28
C PRO A 244 34.91 2.90 9.96
N VAL A 245 33.81 3.52 10.38
CA VAL A 245 32.45 3.11 10.01
C VAL A 245 31.95 4.07 8.95
N HIS A 246 31.67 3.59 7.74
CA HIS A 246 31.19 4.45 6.67
C HIS A 246 29.74 4.89 6.90
N GLY A 247 29.45 6.13 6.52
CA GLY A 247 28.11 6.68 6.53
C GLY A 247 27.20 6.03 5.48
N GLN A 248 25.89 6.07 5.72
CA GLN A 248 24.87 5.54 4.82
C GLN A 248 24.25 6.67 4.00
N ASN A 249 24.01 6.43 2.71
CA ASN A 249 23.39 7.42 1.83
C ASN A 249 21.93 7.66 2.20
N ALA A 250 21.43 8.86 1.90
CA ALA A 250 20.00 9.14 2.01
C ALA A 250 19.20 8.29 1.01
N GLU A 251 18.09 7.72 1.48
CA GLU A 251 17.18 6.90 0.68
C GLU A 251 15.84 7.61 0.52
N ILE A 252 15.26 7.57 -0.67
CA ILE A 252 13.90 8.08 -0.91
C ILE A 252 12.98 6.85 -1.00
N LYS A 253 12.27 6.59 0.08
CA LYS A 253 11.26 5.55 0.16
C LYS A 253 9.99 6.02 -0.54
N MET A 254 9.66 5.37 -1.66
CA MET A 254 8.44 5.68 -2.43
C MET A 254 7.30 4.75 -2.01
N TYR A 255 6.12 5.30 -1.75
CA TYR A 255 4.91 4.54 -1.43
C TYR A 255 4.06 4.23 -2.67
N PHE A 256 4.61 4.47 -3.86
CA PHE A 256 4.03 4.18 -5.16
C PHE A 256 5.09 3.51 -6.05
N ASP A 257 4.64 2.78 -7.07
CA ASP A 257 5.47 2.22 -8.12
C ASP A 257 5.81 3.30 -9.18
N PRO A 258 7.05 3.81 -9.23
CA PRO A 258 7.42 4.87 -10.16
C PRO A 258 7.45 4.44 -11.63
N ASN A 259 7.49 3.13 -11.91
CA ASN A 259 7.59 2.59 -13.27
C ASN A 259 6.24 2.04 -13.78
N GLY A 260 5.27 1.83 -12.89
CA GLY A 260 3.96 1.28 -13.25
C GLY A 260 4.03 -0.16 -13.78
N GLU A 261 5.05 -0.90 -13.37
CA GLU A 261 5.34 -2.27 -13.83
C GLU A 261 4.59 -3.33 -13.00
N LYS A 262 4.19 -2.98 -11.77
CA LYS A 262 3.41 -3.88 -10.90
C LYS A 262 1.96 -3.98 -11.38
N THR A 263 1.69 -4.99 -12.19
CA THR A 263 0.33 -5.45 -12.47
C THR A 263 -0.12 -6.33 -11.30
N VAL A 264 -1.08 -5.86 -10.50
CA VAL A 264 -1.64 -6.66 -9.41
C VAL A 264 -2.85 -7.41 -9.93
N TYR A 265 -2.74 -8.74 -10.04
CA TYR A 265 -3.90 -9.59 -10.30
C TYR A 265 -4.67 -9.78 -8.99
N ARG A 266 -5.90 -9.26 -8.91
CA ARG A 266 -6.78 -9.54 -7.77
C ARG A 266 -7.48 -10.87 -8.03
N ALA A 267 -6.99 -11.96 -7.43
CA ALA A 267 -7.73 -13.21 -7.41
C ALA A 267 -9.00 -13.02 -6.58
N ILE A 268 -10.16 -13.20 -7.21
CA ILE A 268 -11.42 -13.37 -6.49
C ILE A 268 -11.46 -14.84 -6.06
N ALA A 269 -11.92 -15.09 -4.83
CA ALA A 269 -12.15 -16.46 -4.37
C ALA A 269 -13.14 -17.15 -5.32
N GLU A 270 -12.83 -18.39 -5.70
CA GLU A 270 -13.45 -19.25 -6.73
C GLU A 270 -12.78 -19.22 -8.11
N ASP A 271 -12.56 -20.42 -8.65
CA ASP A 271 -11.76 -20.79 -9.84
C ASP A 271 -12.27 -20.22 -11.20
N LYS A 272 -12.55 -18.92 -11.27
CA LYS A 272 -12.71 -18.16 -12.53
C LYS A 272 -11.75 -16.97 -12.52
N PHE A 273 -10.65 -17.10 -13.26
CA PHE A 273 -9.82 -15.95 -13.63
C PHE A 273 -10.64 -15.00 -14.50
N ASP A 274 -11.14 -13.91 -13.92
CA ASP A 274 -11.84 -12.86 -14.67
C ASP A 274 -10.80 -11.91 -15.28
N PHE A 275 -10.48 -12.13 -16.56
CA PHE A 275 -9.57 -11.28 -17.34
C PHE A 275 -10.07 -9.82 -17.47
N LYS A 276 -11.31 -9.50 -17.05
CA LYS A 276 -11.82 -8.12 -17.00
C LYS A 276 -11.21 -7.27 -15.89
N ASN A 277 -10.64 -7.90 -14.85
CA ASN A 277 -10.01 -7.22 -13.73
C ASN A 277 -8.47 -7.18 -13.85
N ILE A 278 -7.95 -7.01 -15.06
CA ILE A 278 -6.55 -6.60 -15.24
C ILE A 278 -6.48 -5.12 -14.88
N ILE A 279 -6.27 -4.82 -13.60
CA ILE A 279 -6.06 -3.44 -13.17
C ILE A 279 -4.60 -3.11 -13.46
N ARG A 280 -4.33 -2.39 -14.55
CA ARG A 280 -3.15 -1.52 -14.60
C ARG A 280 -3.43 -0.40 -13.59
N ASN A 281 -3.08 -0.66 -12.31
CA ASN A 281 -3.43 0.20 -11.18
C ASN A 281 -3.07 1.66 -11.47
N ILE A 282 -4.10 2.46 -11.72
CA ILE A 282 -3.99 3.90 -11.59
C ILE A 282 -3.72 4.13 -10.10
N GLN A 283 -2.52 4.64 -9.78
CA GLN A 283 -2.07 4.83 -8.40
C GLN A 283 -2.69 6.09 -7.84
N ASN A 284 -3.96 5.96 -7.48
CA ASN A 284 -4.79 7.02 -6.95
C ASN A 284 -4.25 7.48 -5.59
N VAL A 285 -4.23 8.78 -5.39
CA VAL A 285 -3.93 9.45 -4.12
C VAL A 285 -4.99 10.50 -3.86
N LEU A 286 -5.33 10.67 -2.59
CA LEU A 286 -6.16 11.76 -2.10
C LEU A 286 -5.27 12.89 -1.61
N LYS A 287 -5.82 14.10 -1.58
CA LYS A 287 -5.16 15.26 -0.99
C LYS A 287 -4.73 14.94 0.46
N GLY A 288 -3.44 15.16 0.74
CA GLY A 288 -2.81 14.92 2.03
C GLY A 288 -2.08 13.58 2.14
N ASP A 289 -2.30 12.64 1.21
CA ASP A 289 -1.64 11.33 1.23
C ASP A 289 -0.13 11.45 1.09
N LEU A 290 0.61 10.61 1.80
CA LEU A 290 2.06 10.55 1.74
C LEU A 290 2.51 9.78 0.49
N ILE A 291 3.28 10.44 -0.37
CA ILE A 291 3.76 9.87 -1.64
C ILE A 291 5.16 9.27 -1.49
N CYS A 292 6.08 10.00 -0.85
CA CYS A 292 7.41 9.49 -0.54
C CYS A 292 8.00 10.15 0.71
N GLU A 293 8.95 9.45 1.32
CA GLU A 293 9.69 9.87 2.49
C GLU A 293 11.20 9.79 2.22
N LYS A 294 11.95 10.79 2.67
CA LYS A 294 13.41 10.80 2.68
C LYS A 294 13.93 10.28 4.01
N ILE A 295 14.60 9.14 3.96
CA ILE A 295 15.45 8.62 5.03
C ILE A 295 16.79 9.37 4.94
N PRO A 296 17.18 10.15 5.97
CA PRO A 296 18.37 11.00 5.92
C PRO A 296 19.66 10.20 5.85
N ALA A 297 20.71 10.80 5.28
CA ALA A 297 22.05 10.21 5.28
C ALA A 297 22.62 10.14 6.70
N ILE A 298 23.32 9.05 7.01
CA ILE A 298 24.02 8.86 8.29
C ILE A 298 25.49 9.22 8.07
N ALA A 299 26.07 10.00 8.99
CA ALA A 299 27.49 10.32 8.96
C ALA A 299 28.34 9.07 9.28
N GLY A 300 29.51 8.96 8.65
CA GLY A 300 30.46 7.94 9.04
C GLY A 300 31.23 8.35 10.30
N GLU A 301 31.76 7.37 11.01
CA GLU A 301 32.71 7.58 12.11
C GLU A 301 34.13 7.27 11.65
N ASP A 302 35.04 8.22 11.85
CA ASP A 302 36.45 8.01 11.53
C ASP A 302 37.07 6.95 12.45
N GLY A 303 38.01 6.21 11.88
CA GLY A 303 38.86 5.26 12.58
C GLY A 303 40.24 5.85 12.87
N TYR A 304 41.04 5.10 13.64
CA TYR A 304 42.41 5.47 13.98
C TYR A 304 43.29 4.21 13.97
N THR A 305 44.46 4.27 13.34
CA THR A 305 45.49 3.22 13.45
C THR A 305 46.06 3.18 14.87
N VAL A 306 46.83 2.12 15.22
CA VAL A 306 47.51 2.05 16.52
C VAL A 306 48.58 3.14 16.71
N THR A 307 49.05 3.72 15.61
CA THR A 307 50.00 4.84 15.56
C THR A 307 49.32 6.22 15.60
N GLY A 308 47.98 6.25 15.70
CA GLY A 308 47.20 7.49 15.76
C GLY A 308 46.92 8.16 14.41
N LYS A 309 47.21 7.52 13.28
CA LYS A 309 46.83 8.05 11.95
C LYS A 309 45.32 7.93 11.77
N LEU A 310 44.70 9.01 11.30
CA LEU A 310 43.28 9.06 10.98
C LEU A 310 42.96 8.16 9.78
N LEU A 311 41.97 7.29 9.94
CA LEU A 311 41.35 6.52 8.88
C LEU A 311 40.00 7.17 8.54
N PRO A 312 39.91 8.02 7.50
CA PRO A 312 38.70 8.79 7.24
C PRO A 312 37.54 7.91 6.79
N ALA A 313 36.37 8.14 7.37
CA ALA A 313 35.12 7.52 6.93
C ALA A 313 34.50 8.29 5.76
N ARG A 314 33.93 7.55 4.82
CA ARG A 314 33.10 8.15 3.77
C ARG A 314 31.81 8.67 4.38
N LYS A 315 31.47 9.92 4.10
CA LYS A 315 30.18 10.51 4.48
C LYS A 315 29.08 9.95 3.57
N GLY A 316 27.90 9.72 4.14
CA GLY A 316 26.71 9.41 3.35
C GLY A 316 26.38 10.56 2.39
N VAL A 317 25.99 10.22 1.16
CA VAL A 317 25.55 11.18 0.15
C VAL A 317 24.08 11.53 0.39
N ASP A 318 23.78 12.83 0.46
CA ASP A 318 22.40 13.30 0.60
C ASP A 318 21.64 13.27 -0.74
N ARG A 319 20.32 13.07 -0.67
CA ARG A 319 19.41 13.09 -1.83
C ARG A 319 18.21 13.96 -1.53
N GLN A 320 17.78 14.76 -2.49
CA GLN A 320 16.60 15.61 -2.35
C GLN A 320 15.39 15.00 -3.05
N ILE A 321 14.22 15.21 -2.47
CA ILE A 321 12.95 14.86 -3.12
C ILE A 321 12.69 15.87 -4.23
N MET A 322 12.51 15.36 -5.45
CA MET A 322 12.18 16.16 -6.62
C MET A 322 10.66 16.38 -6.68
N ALA A 323 10.16 17.37 -5.95
CA ALA A 323 8.74 17.74 -5.95
C ALA A 323 8.31 18.34 -7.30
N GLY A 324 7.17 17.89 -7.81
CA GLY A 324 6.55 18.34 -9.06
C GLY A 324 5.20 19.01 -8.85
N ALA A 325 4.44 19.17 -9.91
CA ALA A 325 3.13 19.82 -9.84
C ALA A 325 2.17 19.06 -8.91
N ASN A 326 1.33 19.82 -8.20
CA ASN A 326 0.30 19.32 -7.28
C ASN A 326 0.84 18.40 -6.16
N THR A 327 2.07 18.64 -5.73
CA THR A 327 2.66 18.01 -4.55
C THR A 327 3.09 19.07 -3.55
N GLU A 328 3.08 18.71 -2.27
CA GLU A 328 3.50 19.57 -1.17
C GLU A 328 4.68 18.91 -0.48
N LEU A 329 5.84 19.56 -0.55
CA LEU A 329 7.05 19.14 0.16
C LEU A 329 7.02 19.76 1.56
N SER A 330 7.25 18.94 2.59
CA SER A 330 7.33 19.42 3.97
C SER A 330 8.46 20.45 4.15
N PRO A 331 8.35 21.39 5.10
CA PRO A 331 9.38 22.42 5.32
C PRO A 331 10.78 21.86 5.61
N ASP A 332 10.86 20.67 6.20
CA ASP A 332 12.10 19.94 6.48
C ASP A 332 12.63 19.12 5.30
N GLY A 333 11.92 19.11 4.16
CA GLY A 333 12.30 18.41 2.93
C GLY A 333 12.24 16.88 3.03
N LYS A 334 11.58 16.34 4.06
CA LYS A 334 11.53 14.89 4.33
C LYS A 334 10.32 14.17 3.77
N PHE A 335 9.18 14.83 3.67
CA PHE A 335 7.92 14.22 3.27
C PHE A 335 7.35 14.92 2.05
N LEU A 336 6.88 14.15 1.08
CA LEU A 336 6.12 14.66 -0.05
C LEU A 336 4.69 14.16 0.03
N ARG A 337 3.74 15.09 0.02
CA ARG A 337 2.30 14.79 0.06
C ARG A 337 1.59 15.22 -1.22
N ALA A 338 0.46 14.60 -1.50
CA ALA A 338 -0.44 15.03 -2.57
C ALA A 338 -1.14 16.33 -2.17
N ALA A 339 -1.12 17.35 -3.04
CA ALA A 339 -1.83 18.61 -2.79
C ALA A 339 -3.30 18.57 -3.28
N ILE A 340 -3.64 17.61 -4.14
CA ILE A 340 -4.97 17.39 -4.72
C ILE A 340 -5.24 15.88 -4.87
N ASP A 341 -6.50 15.52 -5.16
CA ASP A 341 -6.88 14.17 -5.56
C ASP A 341 -6.43 13.89 -7.00
N GLY A 342 -5.90 12.70 -7.27
CA GLY A 342 -5.45 12.33 -8.62
C GLY A 342 -4.65 11.04 -8.63
N HIS A 343 -3.71 10.91 -9.57
CA HIS A 343 -2.74 9.81 -9.58
C HIS A 343 -1.30 10.30 -9.58
N VAL A 344 -0.43 9.53 -8.93
CA VAL A 344 0.99 9.83 -8.87
C VAL A 344 1.68 9.40 -10.16
N VAL A 345 2.48 10.30 -10.73
CA VAL A 345 3.33 10.04 -11.90
C VAL A 345 4.71 10.63 -11.69
N LYS A 346 5.72 9.99 -12.28
CA LYS A 346 7.07 10.54 -12.36
C LYS A 346 7.28 11.17 -13.73
N LYS A 347 7.37 12.51 -13.80
CA LYS A 347 7.60 13.27 -15.05
C LYS A 347 8.90 14.06 -14.94
N ALA A 348 9.80 13.88 -15.91
CA ALA A 348 11.10 14.56 -15.95
C ALA A 348 11.89 14.47 -14.62
N GLY A 349 11.85 13.31 -13.96
CA GLY A 349 12.51 13.07 -12.67
C GLY A 349 11.78 13.65 -11.45
N LYS A 350 10.68 14.39 -11.63
CA LYS A 350 9.86 14.95 -10.55
C LYS A 350 8.62 14.09 -10.29
N ILE A 351 8.20 14.03 -9.03
CA ILE A 351 6.98 13.34 -8.60
C ILE A 351 5.83 14.34 -8.66
N CYS A 352 4.81 14.05 -9.48
CA CYS A 352 3.66 14.92 -9.70
C CYS A 352 2.37 14.16 -9.38
N VAL A 353 1.31 14.90 -9.03
CA VAL A 353 -0.05 14.36 -8.98
C VAL A 353 -0.85 14.96 -10.13
N GLU A 354 -1.42 14.11 -10.97
CA GLU A 354 -2.22 14.54 -12.12
C GLU A 354 -3.71 14.36 -11.80
N PRO A 355 -4.57 15.38 -11.98
CA PRO A 355 -6.00 15.27 -11.72
C PRO A 355 -6.77 14.59 -12.86
N VAL A 356 -6.16 14.47 -14.04
CA VAL A 356 -6.76 13.89 -15.25
C VAL A 356 -5.99 12.65 -15.68
N LYS A 357 -6.71 11.55 -15.93
CA LYS A 357 -6.12 10.32 -16.48
C LYS A 357 -6.41 10.23 -17.98
N HIS A 358 -5.35 10.29 -18.79
CA HIS A 358 -5.43 10.02 -20.22
C HIS A 358 -5.22 8.54 -20.51
N ILE A 359 -6.12 7.97 -21.31
CA ILE A 359 -6.08 6.61 -21.83
C ILE A 359 -6.00 6.73 -23.34
N ASN A 360 -4.79 6.52 -23.87
CA ASN A 360 -4.46 6.80 -25.27
C ASN A 360 -4.94 5.71 -26.25
N GLN A 361 -5.77 4.78 -25.79
CA GLN A 361 -6.26 3.62 -26.55
C GLN A 361 -7.69 3.28 -26.14
N ASP A 362 -8.24 2.23 -26.73
CA ASP A 362 -9.56 1.70 -26.36
C ASP A 362 -9.54 1.07 -24.97
N VAL A 363 -10.69 1.13 -24.30
CA VAL A 363 -10.93 0.36 -23.08
C VAL A 363 -11.41 -1.02 -23.50
N ASP A 364 -10.48 -1.96 -23.47
CA ASP A 364 -10.63 -3.34 -23.92
C ASP A 364 -10.00 -4.31 -22.89
N ILE A 365 -9.82 -5.58 -23.29
CA ILE A 365 -9.22 -6.61 -22.42
C ILE A 365 -7.78 -6.29 -22.00
N LYS A 366 -7.06 -5.45 -22.75
CA LYS A 366 -5.68 -5.03 -22.40
C LYS A 366 -5.68 -3.89 -21.41
N THR A 367 -6.67 -3.00 -21.49
CA THR A 367 -6.79 -1.84 -20.59
C THR A 367 -7.48 -2.22 -19.28
N GLY A 368 -8.50 -3.08 -19.34
CA GLY A 368 -9.36 -3.42 -18.21
C GLY A 368 -10.33 -2.31 -17.82
N ASN A 369 -11.12 -2.55 -16.77
CA ASN A 369 -12.02 -1.56 -16.21
C ASN A 369 -11.26 -0.39 -15.57
N ILE A 370 -11.81 0.81 -15.65
CA ILE A 370 -11.18 2.03 -15.12
C ILE A 370 -12.00 2.58 -13.98
N THR A 371 -11.36 2.80 -12.83
CA THR A 371 -11.93 3.53 -11.69
C THR A 371 -10.95 4.62 -11.27
N TYR A 372 -11.38 5.88 -11.29
CA TYR A 372 -10.51 7.03 -11.08
C TYR A 372 -11.10 8.09 -10.15
N VAL A 373 -10.27 8.65 -9.27
CA VAL A 373 -10.68 9.67 -8.29
C VAL A 373 -10.73 11.09 -8.87
N GLY A 374 -10.19 11.28 -10.08
CA GLY A 374 -10.27 12.54 -10.82
C GLY A 374 -11.07 12.37 -12.11
N SER A 375 -10.72 13.14 -13.15
CA SER A 375 -11.38 13.05 -14.46
C SER A 375 -10.67 12.10 -15.42
N VAL A 376 -11.41 11.46 -16.32
CA VAL A 376 -10.86 10.47 -17.28
C VAL A 376 -11.06 10.94 -18.71
N VAL A 377 -10.01 10.84 -19.53
CA VAL A 377 -10.06 11.07 -20.97
C VAL A 377 -9.67 9.78 -21.69
N VAL A 378 -10.64 9.15 -22.34
CA VAL A 378 -10.43 8.01 -23.24
C VAL A 378 -10.31 8.53 -24.67
N HIS A 379 -9.12 8.41 -25.25
CA HIS A 379 -8.89 8.79 -26.64
C HIS A 379 -9.48 7.79 -27.65
N GLY A 380 -9.72 6.55 -27.21
CA GLY A 380 -10.40 5.50 -27.96
C GLY A 380 -11.88 5.33 -27.61
N SER A 381 -12.40 4.14 -27.89
CA SER A 381 -13.76 3.69 -27.57
C SER A 381 -13.77 2.87 -26.28
N VAL A 382 -14.95 2.73 -25.66
CA VAL A 382 -15.17 1.74 -24.60
C VAL A 382 -15.91 0.56 -25.21
N LEU A 383 -15.25 -0.60 -25.23
CA LEU A 383 -15.79 -1.82 -25.83
C LEU A 383 -16.73 -2.55 -24.89
N ASP A 384 -17.55 -3.42 -25.47
CA ASP A 384 -18.55 -4.22 -24.76
C ASP A 384 -17.97 -4.95 -23.54
N GLY A 385 -18.70 -4.88 -22.43
CA GLY A 385 -18.40 -5.59 -21.20
C GLY A 385 -17.35 -4.93 -20.31
N PHE A 386 -16.91 -3.71 -20.62
CA PHE A 386 -16.01 -2.90 -19.79
C PHE A 386 -16.72 -1.73 -19.10
N SER A 387 -16.08 -1.17 -18.08
CA SER A 387 -16.60 -0.03 -17.32
C SER A 387 -15.57 1.08 -17.12
N VAL A 388 -16.08 2.32 -17.06
CA VAL A 388 -15.32 3.52 -16.74
C VAL A 388 -16.06 4.32 -15.67
N LYS A 389 -15.46 4.43 -14.48
CA LYS A 389 -16.02 5.15 -13.33
C LYS A 389 -15.06 6.26 -12.91
N ALA A 390 -15.57 7.47 -12.75
CA ALA A 390 -14.76 8.62 -12.37
C ALA A 390 -15.50 9.53 -11.39
N LYS A 391 -14.80 10.06 -10.38
CA LYS A 391 -15.38 11.13 -9.54
C LYS A 391 -15.38 12.49 -10.26
N GLY A 392 -14.49 12.70 -11.21
CA GLY A 392 -14.49 13.86 -12.09
C GLY A 392 -15.29 13.62 -13.38
N ASN A 393 -15.08 14.47 -14.38
CA ASN A 393 -15.72 14.33 -15.69
C ASN A 393 -15.17 13.13 -16.46
N ILE A 394 -15.94 12.62 -17.41
CA ILE A 394 -15.49 11.58 -18.36
C ILE A 394 -15.60 12.11 -19.78
N GLU A 395 -14.51 12.14 -20.53
CA GLU A 395 -14.50 12.33 -21.99
C GLU A 395 -14.13 11.02 -22.69
N ILE A 396 -14.96 10.60 -23.64
CA ILE A 396 -14.70 9.45 -24.52
C ILE A 396 -14.74 9.96 -25.97
N ARG A 397 -13.62 9.88 -26.67
CA ARG A 397 -13.52 10.35 -28.06
C ARG A 397 -14.03 9.33 -29.09
N GLY A 398 -14.09 8.06 -28.70
CA GLY A 398 -14.68 6.99 -29.49
C GLY A 398 -16.18 6.80 -29.24
N SER A 399 -16.66 5.59 -29.55
CA SER A 399 -18.03 5.14 -29.24
C SER A 399 -18.09 4.37 -27.93
N VAL A 400 -19.29 4.20 -27.40
CA VAL A 400 -19.56 3.37 -26.22
C VAL A 400 -20.48 2.22 -26.63
N GLY A 401 -20.04 0.99 -26.38
CA GLY A 401 -20.81 -0.23 -26.59
C GLY A 401 -21.66 -0.63 -25.38
N LYS A 402 -21.76 -1.94 -25.11
CA LYS A 402 -22.40 -2.55 -23.92
C LYS A 402 -21.59 -2.31 -22.64
N CYS A 403 -21.55 -1.06 -22.16
CA CYS A 403 -20.64 -0.63 -21.11
C CYS A 403 -21.36 0.02 -19.94
N GLU A 404 -20.68 0.10 -18.80
CA GLU A 404 -21.09 0.88 -17.64
C GLU A 404 -20.20 2.12 -17.49
N ILE A 405 -20.76 3.31 -17.73
CA ILE A 405 -20.03 4.59 -17.61
C ILE A 405 -20.67 5.42 -16.50
N ILE A 406 -19.91 5.74 -15.44
CA ILE A 406 -20.43 6.47 -14.26
C ILE A 406 -19.53 7.65 -13.92
N SER A 407 -20.12 8.84 -13.79
CA SER A 407 -19.43 10.06 -13.38
C SER A 407 -20.21 10.84 -12.33
N ASP A 408 -19.53 11.35 -11.30
CA ASP A 408 -20.12 12.30 -10.34
C ASP A 408 -20.23 13.72 -10.93
N HIS A 409 -19.82 13.93 -12.19
CA HIS A 409 -19.90 15.20 -12.92
C HIS A 409 -20.44 14.95 -14.35
N ASP A 410 -19.92 15.65 -15.35
CA ASP A 410 -20.38 15.58 -16.74
C ASP A 410 -19.74 14.40 -17.51
N ILE A 411 -20.50 13.81 -18.42
CA ILE A 411 -20.01 12.79 -19.38
C ILE A 411 -20.12 13.34 -20.81
N TYR A 412 -19.02 13.30 -21.56
CA TYR A 412 -18.97 13.66 -22.97
C TYR A 412 -18.49 12.49 -23.84
N ILE A 413 -19.30 12.09 -24.81
CA ILE A 413 -19.03 11.02 -25.77
C ILE A 413 -19.04 11.62 -27.17
N ALA A 414 -17.91 11.65 -27.87
CA ALA A 414 -17.80 12.37 -29.13
C ALA A 414 -18.50 11.69 -30.31
N GLN A 415 -18.56 10.35 -30.30
CA GLN A 415 -19.33 9.57 -31.27
C GLN A 415 -20.69 9.26 -30.65
N GLY A 416 -21.07 8.00 -30.43
CA GLY A 416 -22.38 7.70 -29.86
C GLY A 416 -22.37 6.48 -28.94
N ILE A 417 -23.56 6.22 -28.41
CA ILE A 417 -23.84 5.09 -27.54
C ILE A 417 -24.61 4.05 -28.36
N ALA A 418 -24.02 2.88 -28.56
CA ALA A 418 -24.62 1.73 -29.21
C ALA A 418 -24.73 0.59 -28.19
N GLY A 419 -25.78 0.63 -27.37
CA GLY A 419 -25.83 -0.12 -26.13
C GLY A 419 -26.36 -1.55 -26.22
N HIS A 420 -27.05 -1.91 -27.30
CA HIS A 420 -27.66 -3.23 -27.50
C HIS A 420 -28.42 -3.76 -26.26
N SER A 421 -29.11 -2.85 -25.56
CA SER A 421 -29.92 -3.04 -24.35
C SER A 421 -29.16 -3.35 -23.06
N GLU A 422 -27.83 -3.24 -23.06
CA GLU A 422 -26.97 -3.54 -21.90
C GLU A 422 -26.11 -2.33 -21.46
N ALA A 423 -26.08 -1.24 -22.23
CA ALA A 423 -25.34 -0.05 -21.83
C ALA A 423 -26.06 0.77 -20.76
N PHE A 424 -25.31 1.15 -19.73
CA PHE A 424 -25.75 2.00 -18.63
C PHE A 424 -24.80 3.19 -18.48
N ILE A 425 -25.33 4.39 -18.67
CA ILE A 425 -24.58 5.63 -18.54
C ILE A 425 -25.25 6.49 -17.47
N SER A 426 -24.49 6.92 -16.46
CA SER A 426 -24.99 7.75 -15.37
C SER A 426 -24.04 8.91 -15.07
N ALA A 427 -24.54 10.13 -15.15
CA ALA A 427 -23.85 11.35 -14.79
C ALA A 427 -24.65 12.08 -13.71
N GLU A 428 -24.03 12.50 -12.61
CA GLU A 428 -24.67 13.48 -11.70
C GLU A 428 -24.77 14.87 -12.36
N GLY A 429 -23.91 15.15 -13.36
CA GLY A 429 -24.00 16.31 -14.22
C GLY A 429 -24.86 16.07 -15.47
N SER A 430 -24.37 16.55 -16.61
CA SER A 430 -24.98 16.40 -17.93
C SER A 430 -24.30 15.32 -18.77
N VAL A 431 -25.07 14.70 -19.68
CA VAL A 431 -24.55 13.76 -20.69
C VAL A 431 -24.63 14.40 -22.07
N TYR A 432 -23.51 14.37 -22.79
CA TYR A 432 -23.36 14.90 -24.14
C TYR A 432 -22.93 13.77 -25.08
N THR A 433 -23.66 13.53 -26.16
CA THR A 433 -23.33 12.45 -27.11
C THR A 433 -23.88 12.75 -28.50
N LYS A 434 -23.37 12.12 -29.56
CA LYS A 434 -23.94 12.29 -30.91
C LYS A 434 -25.27 11.55 -31.06
N TYR A 435 -25.37 10.32 -30.58
CA TYR A 435 -26.58 9.51 -30.65
C TYR A 435 -26.67 8.53 -29.48
N ILE A 436 -27.88 8.06 -29.21
CA ILE A 436 -28.19 7.06 -28.18
C ILE A 436 -29.07 5.97 -28.80
N GLU A 437 -28.59 4.73 -28.78
CA GLU A 437 -29.34 3.57 -29.28
C GLU A 437 -29.31 2.42 -28.27
N ASN A 438 -30.49 1.87 -27.96
CA ASN A 438 -30.64 0.69 -27.10
C ASN A 438 -29.86 0.81 -25.78
N ALA A 439 -29.99 1.94 -25.08
CA ALA A 439 -29.22 2.23 -23.87
C ALA A 439 -30.08 2.84 -22.76
N LYS A 440 -29.58 2.74 -21.53
CA LYS A 440 -30.13 3.46 -20.37
C LYS A 440 -29.20 4.61 -20.00
N VAL A 441 -29.71 5.83 -20.02
CA VAL A 441 -28.93 7.04 -19.76
C VAL A 441 -29.61 7.88 -18.69
N TYR A 442 -28.85 8.23 -17.65
CA TYR A 442 -29.28 9.07 -16.54
C TYR A 442 -28.36 10.30 -16.44
N ALA A 443 -28.97 11.48 -16.31
CA ALA A 443 -28.27 12.72 -16.06
C ALA A 443 -28.95 13.50 -14.92
N GLY A 444 -28.17 13.95 -13.94
CA GLY A 444 -28.64 14.80 -12.86
C GLY A 444 -28.99 16.22 -13.32
N VAL A 445 -28.59 16.62 -14.53
CA VAL A 445 -28.95 17.91 -15.15
C VAL A 445 -29.62 17.70 -16.51
N SER A 446 -28.87 17.65 -17.62
CA SER A 446 -29.45 17.60 -18.98
C SER A 446 -28.78 16.53 -19.84
N ILE A 447 -29.53 15.99 -20.81
CA ILE A 447 -29.02 15.08 -21.83
C ILE A 447 -29.13 15.76 -23.18
N ILE A 448 -28.00 15.89 -23.89
CA ILE A 448 -27.92 16.64 -25.13
C ILE A 448 -27.34 15.75 -26.24
N VAL A 449 -28.09 15.66 -27.34
CA VAL A 449 -27.87 14.70 -28.43
C VAL A 449 -27.91 15.38 -29.81
N ASP A 450 -26.92 15.10 -30.66
CA ASP A 450 -26.74 15.77 -31.98
C ASP A 450 -27.44 15.08 -33.18
N ASP A 451 -27.90 13.83 -33.03
CA ASP A 451 -28.40 13.03 -34.15
C ASP A 451 -29.74 12.35 -33.82
N HIS A 452 -29.76 11.35 -32.93
CA HIS A 452 -31.00 10.68 -32.57
C HIS A 452 -30.94 9.92 -31.25
N ILE A 453 -32.12 9.69 -30.67
CA ILE A 453 -32.36 8.81 -29.53
C ILE A 453 -33.32 7.73 -29.98
N MET A 454 -32.90 6.47 -29.99
CA MET A 454 -33.71 5.35 -30.48
C MET A 454 -33.74 4.18 -29.50
N HIS A 455 -34.93 3.62 -29.27
CA HIS A 455 -35.15 2.41 -28.45
C HIS A 455 -34.45 2.47 -27.08
N SER A 456 -34.47 3.64 -26.43
CA SER A 456 -33.65 3.91 -25.24
C SER A 456 -34.48 4.40 -24.07
N GLU A 457 -33.96 4.21 -22.86
CA GLU A 457 -34.50 4.79 -21.63
C GLU A 457 -33.61 5.98 -21.25
N VAL A 458 -34.14 7.20 -21.38
CA VAL A 458 -33.37 8.43 -21.20
C VAL A 458 -34.02 9.28 -20.12
N ASN A 459 -33.27 9.59 -19.06
CA ASN A 459 -33.77 10.25 -17.86
C ASN A 459 -32.89 11.47 -17.54
N ALA A 460 -33.47 12.67 -17.55
CA ALA A 460 -32.78 13.90 -17.17
C ALA A 460 -33.62 14.71 -16.16
N ASN A 461 -32.99 15.33 -15.17
CA ASN A 461 -33.74 16.18 -14.24
C ASN A 461 -34.26 17.46 -14.90
N ASP A 462 -33.47 18.12 -15.73
CA ASP A 462 -33.85 19.37 -16.39
C ASP A 462 -34.41 19.10 -17.79
N ALA A 463 -33.53 18.77 -18.74
CA ALA A 463 -33.91 18.77 -20.15
C ALA A 463 -33.28 17.62 -20.96
N ILE A 464 -34.04 17.14 -21.93
CA ILE A 464 -33.57 16.23 -22.99
C ILE A 464 -33.68 16.98 -24.32
N ILE A 465 -32.54 17.29 -24.92
CA ILE A 465 -32.46 18.12 -26.13
C ILE A 465 -31.80 17.31 -27.24
N CYS A 466 -32.57 16.99 -28.28
CA CYS A 466 -32.09 16.34 -29.49
C CYS A 466 -32.11 17.34 -30.65
N PHE A 467 -30.96 17.90 -31.01
CA PHE A 467 -30.84 18.84 -32.12
C PHE A 467 -29.96 18.27 -33.23
N GLY A 468 -29.89 18.94 -34.38
CA GLY A 468 -29.11 18.48 -35.53
C GLY A 468 -29.96 18.30 -36.78
N HIS A 469 -29.32 17.91 -37.88
CA HIS A 469 -30.01 17.74 -39.15
C HIS A 469 -31.00 16.56 -39.09
N ARG A 470 -30.59 15.48 -38.43
CA ARG A 470 -31.29 14.20 -38.33
C ARG A 470 -31.98 13.98 -36.97
N ALA A 471 -31.96 15.00 -36.09
CA ALA A 471 -32.62 15.04 -34.78
C ALA A 471 -33.97 14.31 -34.74
N GLN A 472 -33.97 13.16 -34.07
CA GLN A 472 -35.17 12.35 -33.91
C GLN A 472 -35.13 11.57 -32.59
N ILE A 473 -36.26 11.55 -31.89
CA ILE A 473 -36.47 10.72 -30.71
C ILE A 473 -37.56 9.70 -31.04
N GLY A 474 -37.28 8.41 -30.93
CA GLY A 474 -38.26 7.37 -31.28
C GLY A 474 -38.02 6.03 -30.60
N GLY A 475 -39.05 5.47 -30.00
CA GLY A 475 -38.97 4.19 -29.29
C GLY A 475 -38.35 4.31 -27.90
N GLY A 476 -39.02 3.75 -26.91
CA GLY A 476 -38.54 3.71 -25.52
C GLY A 476 -39.20 4.75 -24.62
N ILE A 477 -38.51 5.13 -23.54
CA ILE A 477 -39.05 5.97 -22.47
C ILE A 477 -38.15 7.18 -22.26
N ILE A 478 -38.72 8.37 -22.36
CA ILE A 478 -38.02 9.65 -22.28
C ILE A 478 -38.61 10.42 -21.10
N ARG A 479 -37.80 10.66 -20.06
CA ARG A 479 -38.24 11.35 -18.84
C ARG A 479 -37.43 12.62 -18.61
N ALA A 480 -38.11 13.76 -18.53
CA ALA A 480 -37.48 15.05 -18.23
C ALA A 480 -38.28 15.84 -17.18
N GLY A 481 -37.65 16.61 -16.31
CA GLY A 481 -38.40 17.49 -15.40
C GLY A 481 -39.01 18.70 -16.09
N LEU A 482 -38.23 19.39 -16.95
CA LEU A 482 -38.60 20.70 -17.51
C LEU A 482 -38.87 20.67 -19.01
N GLU A 483 -37.97 20.10 -19.82
CA GLU A 483 -38.06 20.23 -21.28
C GLU A 483 -37.67 18.95 -22.04
N VAL A 484 -38.49 18.58 -23.03
CA VAL A 484 -38.07 17.68 -24.11
C VAL A 484 -38.14 18.45 -25.42
N ASN A 485 -36.99 18.67 -26.07
CA ASN A 485 -36.91 19.42 -27.32
C ASN A 485 -36.28 18.56 -28.42
N THR A 486 -36.97 18.42 -29.55
CA THR A 486 -36.43 17.67 -30.70
C THR A 486 -36.92 18.24 -32.03
N LYS A 487 -36.23 17.90 -33.12
CA LYS A 487 -36.74 18.19 -34.46
C LYS A 487 -37.93 17.29 -34.80
N ASN A 488 -37.77 15.99 -34.63
CA ASN A 488 -38.82 15.00 -34.85
C ASN A 488 -39.03 14.17 -33.58
N LEU A 489 -40.28 13.97 -33.18
CA LEU A 489 -40.65 13.11 -32.05
C LEU A 489 -41.56 11.99 -32.56
N GLY A 490 -41.20 10.74 -32.27
CA GLY A 490 -41.77 9.53 -32.87
C GLY A 490 -41.09 9.15 -34.20
N THR A 491 -41.57 8.06 -34.80
CA THR A 491 -41.07 7.52 -36.06
C THR A 491 -42.20 7.34 -37.07
N VAL A 492 -41.85 7.25 -38.36
CA VAL A 492 -42.82 6.95 -39.44
C VAL A 492 -43.45 5.57 -39.26
N SER A 493 -42.74 4.65 -38.61
CA SER A 493 -43.24 3.31 -38.26
C SER A 493 -44.10 3.31 -36.99
N TYR A 494 -44.42 4.49 -36.44
CA TYR A 494 -45.22 4.68 -35.22
C TYR A 494 -44.73 3.84 -34.05
N THR A 495 -43.40 3.78 -33.87
CA THR A 495 -42.80 3.06 -32.75
C THR A 495 -43.21 3.71 -31.43
N ASP A 496 -43.76 2.88 -30.53
CA ASP A 496 -44.23 3.32 -29.21
C ASP A 496 -43.14 4.11 -28.46
N THR A 497 -43.45 5.38 -28.23
CA THR A 497 -42.56 6.33 -27.56
C THR A 497 -43.30 6.97 -26.40
N LEU A 498 -42.88 6.67 -25.16
CA LEU A 498 -43.46 7.27 -23.97
C LEU A 498 -42.61 8.46 -23.55
N VAL A 499 -43.22 9.65 -23.49
CA VAL A 499 -42.60 10.87 -22.97
C VAL A 499 -43.26 11.25 -21.66
N GLU A 500 -42.51 11.23 -20.57
CA GLU A 500 -42.97 11.66 -19.26
C GLU A 500 -42.26 12.96 -18.89
N ILE A 501 -43.03 14.00 -18.58
CA ILE A 501 -42.49 15.33 -18.32
C ILE A 501 -43.16 15.98 -17.11
N GLY A 502 -42.51 16.96 -16.48
CA GLY A 502 -43.08 17.68 -15.33
C GLY A 502 -42.85 17.00 -13.98
N ILE A 503 -42.03 15.95 -13.93
CA ILE A 503 -41.68 15.22 -12.71
C ILE A 503 -40.22 14.79 -12.83
N TYR A 504 -39.43 14.95 -11.76
CA TYR A 504 -38.07 14.43 -11.76
C TYR A 504 -38.06 12.90 -11.97
N PRO A 505 -37.19 12.37 -12.85
CA PRO A 505 -37.20 10.95 -13.21
C PRO A 505 -37.13 10.00 -12.02
N LYS A 506 -36.32 10.33 -10.99
CA LYS A 506 -36.18 9.50 -9.78
C LYS A 506 -37.52 9.30 -9.06
N MET A 507 -38.26 10.39 -8.83
CA MET A 507 -39.58 10.33 -8.19
C MET A 507 -40.59 9.58 -9.06
N ARG A 508 -40.51 9.74 -10.39
CA ARG A 508 -41.40 9.05 -11.34
C ARG A 508 -41.15 7.53 -11.35
N ILE A 509 -39.89 7.13 -11.36
CA ILE A 509 -39.50 5.71 -11.30
C ILE A 509 -39.96 5.10 -9.98
N GLU A 510 -39.68 5.76 -8.84
CA GLU A 510 -40.13 5.32 -7.51
C GLU A 510 -41.66 5.19 -7.44
N LEU A 511 -42.40 6.19 -7.93
CA LEU A 511 -43.86 6.16 -7.99
C LEU A 511 -44.37 4.98 -8.82
N ASN A 512 -43.77 4.72 -9.99
CA ASN A 512 -44.16 3.58 -10.83
C ASN A 512 -43.87 2.24 -10.15
N GLU A 513 -42.72 2.10 -9.47
CA GLU A 513 -42.36 0.89 -8.72
C GLU A 513 -43.35 0.63 -7.58
N ILE A 514 -43.69 1.67 -6.80
CA ILE A 514 -44.64 1.57 -5.70
C ILE A 514 -46.05 1.29 -6.22
N MET A 515 -46.46 1.86 -7.36
CA MET A 515 -47.76 1.53 -7.98
C MET A 515 -47.84 0.06 -8.42
N ILE A 516 -46.75 -0.50 -8.94
CA ILE A 516 -46.67 -1.93 -9.27
C ILE A 516 -46.78 -2.79 -8.00
N GLN A 517 -46.08 -2.41 -6.93
CA GLN A 517 -46.15 -3.10 -5.63
C GLN A 517 -47.57 -3.03 -5.04
N LYS A 518 -48.21 -1.86 -5.06
CA LYS A 518 -49.59 -1.65 -4.64
C LYS A 518 -50.53 -2.65 -5.34
N LYS A 519 -50.46 -2.73 -6.67
CA LYS A 519 -51.34 -3.60 -7.45
C LYS A 519 -51.13 -5.09 -7.14
N LYS A 520 -49.88 -5.51 -6.90
CA LYS A 520 -49.58 -6.89 -6.50
C LYS A 520 -50.20 -7.21 -5.14
N LEU A 521 -50.02 -6.33 -4.16
CA LEU A 521 -50.53 -6.50 -2.81
C LEU A 521 -52.07 -6.44 -2.76
N GLU A 522 -52.68 -5.57 -3.57
CA GLU A 522 -54.15 -5.51 -3.74
C GLU A 522 -54.73 -6.84 -4.21
N ASN A 523 -54.13 -7.43 -5.26
CA ASN A 523 -54.55 -8.75 -5.75
C ASN A 523 -54.36 -9.84 -4.69
N GLU A 524 -53.26 -9.81 -3.94
CA GLU A 524 -52.98 -10.78 -2.88
C GLU A 524 -54.01 -10.69 -1.75
N ILE A 525 -54.35 -9.48 -1.31
CA ILE A 525 -55.39 -9.25 -0.30
C ILE A 525 -56.74 -9.79 -0.78
N ASP A 526 -57.10 -9.54 -2.04
CA ASP A 526 -58.35 -10.03 -2.63
C ASP A 526 -58.41 -11.56 -2.69
N ASP A 527 -57.30 -12.21 -3.05
CA ASP A 527 -57.21 -13.66 -3.08
C ASP A 527 -57.27 -14.26 -1.67
N PHE A 528 -56.60 -13.66 -0.68
CA PHE A 528 -56.73 -14.08 0.73
C PHE A 528 -58.17 -13.94 1.24
N LYS A 529 -58.86 -12.85 0.89
CA LYS A 529 -60.28 -12.65 1.25
C LYS A 529 -61.18 -13.71 0.61
N ARG A 530 -60.95 -14.05 -0.65
CA ARG A 530 -61.69 -15.13 -1.35
C ARG A 530 -61.42 -16.50 -0.73
N ASP A 531 -60.16 -16.81 -0.41
CA ASP A 531 -59.77 -18.06 0.24
C ASP A 531 -60.40 -18.22 1.62
N ILE A 532 -60.33 -17.17 2.45
CA ILE A 532 -60.93 -17.16 3.79
C ILE A 532 -62.46 -17.34 3.69
N SER A 533 -63.12 -16.67 2.75
CA SER A 533 -64.56 -16.83 2.51
C SER A 533 -64.92 -18.28 2.09
N THR A 534 -64.11 -18.85 1.20
CA THR A 534 -64.29 -20.22 0.69
C THR A 534 -64.07 -21.26 1.79
N LEU A 535 -62.99 -21.13 2.56
CA LEU A 535 -62.67 -22.01 3.68
C LEU A 535 -63.73 -21.92 4.79
N ASN A 536 -64.22 -20.72 5.11
CA ASN A 536 -65.33 -20.53 6.06
C ASN A 536 -66.63 -21.19 5.58
N THR A 537 -66.93 -21.10 4.29
CA THR A 537 -68.10 -21.77 3.69
C THR A 537 -67.95 -23.29 3.75
N GLN A 538 -66.78 -23.84 3.41
CA GLN A 538 -66.48 -25.27 3.52
C GLN A 538 -66.57 -25.77 4.97
N ARG A 539 -66.11 -24.96 5.94
CA ARG A 539 -66.17 -25.26 7.38
C ARG A 539 -67.61 -25.40 7.87
N ARG A 540 -68.53 -24.58 7.36
CA ARG A 540 -69.97 -24.63 7.71
C ARG A 540 -70.70 -25.82 7.08
N MET A 541 -70.25 -26.30 5.92
CA MET A 541 -70.96 -27.32 5.13
C MET A 541 -70.50 -28.77 5.37
N ARG A 542 -69.29 -29.00 5.90
CA ARG A 542 -68.72 -30.35 6.06
C ARG A 542 -68.79 -30.87 7.50
N LYS A 543 -69.31 -32.09 7.69
CA LYS A 543 -69.33 -32.79 8.99
C LYS A 543 -67.93 -33.25 9.48
N ASN A 544 -66.98 -33.46 8.57
CA ASN A 544 -65.61 -33.87 8.88
C ASN A 544 -64.63 -32.82 8.34
N TRP A 545 -64.16 -31.93 9.22
CA TRP A 545 -63.27 -30.82 8.90
C TRP A 545 -61.80 -31.21 9.14
N ASN A 546 -60.92 -31.01 8.15
CA ASN A 546 -59.52 -31.41 8.23
C ASN A 546 -58.71 -30.40 9.08
N PRO A 547 -57.96 -30.84 10.11
CA PRO A 547 -57.05 -29.99 10.89
C PRO A 547 -56.10 -29.13 10.06
N GLU A 548 -55.58 -29.63 8.94
CA GLU A 548 -54.68 -28.85 8.06
C GLU A 548 -55.36 -27.63 7.43
N LYS A 549 -56.65 -27.75 7.10
CA LYS A 549 -57.45 -26.64 6.56
C LYS A 549 -57.84 -25.62 7.63
N GLU A 550 -58.00 -26.06 8.89
CA GLU A 550 -58.20 -25.15 10.02
C GLU A 550 -56.94 -24.33 10.29
N GLN A 551 -55.76 -24.97 10.25
CA GLN A 551 -54.49 -24.28 10.42
C GLN A 551 -54.27 -23.27 9.30
N LEU A 552 -54.46 -23.67 8.04
CA LEU A 552 -54.36 -22.75 6.89
C LEU A 552 -55.33 -21.55 7.00
N LEU A 553 -56.56 -21.77 7.49
CA LEU A 553 -57.52 -20.69 7.71
C LEU A 553 -57.02 -19.72 8.79
N LYS A 554 -56.48 -20.23 9.91
CA LYS A 554 -55.90 -19.41 10.97
C LYS A 554 -54.70 -18.62 10.48
N ASP A 555 -53.76 -19.27 9.79
CA ASP A 555 -52.56 -18.64 9.26
C ASP A 555 -52.93 -17.50 8.29
N LYS A 556 -53.91 -17.72 7.39
CA LYS A 556 -54.40 -16.68 6.48
C LYS A 556 -55.12 -15.53 7.20
N MET A 557 -55.89 -15.82 8.25
CA MET A 557 -56.56 -14.80 9.06
C MET A 557 -55.57 -13.96 9.88
N GLU A 558 -54.42 -14.54 10.26
CA GLU A 558 -53.34 -13.82 10.95
C GLU A 558 -52.48 -12.97 10.00
N GLN A 559 -52.26 -13.44 8.77
CA GLN A 559 -51.49 -12.72 7.74
C GLN A 559 -52.28 -11.57 7.10
N LEU A 560 -53.60 -11.70 6.94
CA LEU A 560 -54.42 -10.69 6.26
C LEU A 560 -54.29 -9.27 6.87
N PRO A 561 -54.36 -9.07 8.20
CA PRO A 561 -54.13 -7.76 8.81
C PRO A 561 -52.73 -7.18 8.52
N GLN A 562 -51.71 -8.03 8.40
CA GLN A 562 -50.34 -7.60 8.11
C GLN A 562 -50.21 -7.10 6.65
N LEU A 563 -50.85 -7.81 5.71
CA LEU A 563 -50.94 -7.40 4.31
C LEU A 563 -51.75 -6.10 4.17
N GLU A 564 -52.89 -5.98 4.87
CA GLU A 564 -53.70 -4.76 4.87
C GLU A 564 -52.97 -3.56 5.49
N GLN A 565 -52.14 -3.78 6.52
CA GLN A 565 -51.27 -2.74 7.07
C GLN A 565 -50.21 -2.30 6.06
N SER A 566 -49.51 -3.25 5.45
CA SER A 566 -48.51 -2.97 4.41
C SER A 566 -49.13 -2.21 3.22
N PHE A 567 -50.38 -2.52 2.87
CA PHE A 567 -51.11 -1.80 1.82
C PHE A 567 -51.42 -0.35 2.20
N LYS A 568 -51.79 -0.10 3.47
CA LYS A 568 -51.97 1.27 3.98
C LYS A 568 -50.66 2.05 3.96
N ASP A 569 -49.55 1.42 4.34
CA ASP A 569 -48.23 2.06 4.35
C ASP A 569 -47.80 2.44 2.91
N ILE A 570 -48.04 1.56 1.94
CA ILE A 570 -47.84 1.85 0.51
C ILE A 570 -48.71 3.04 0.05
N LEU A 571 -49.99 3.08 0.42
CA LEU A 571 -50.88 4.19 0.08
C LEU A 571 -50.38 5.51 0.67
N ALA A 572 -49.95 5.51 1.94
CA ALA A 572 -49.38 6.68 2.59
C ALA A 572 -48.14 7.18 1.84
N ARG A 573 -47.24 6.28 1.43
CA ARG A 573 -46.05 6.66 0.64
C ARG A 573 -46.39 7.22 -0.73
N ILE A 574 -47.42 6.69 -1.40
CA ILE A 574 -47.92 7.25 -2.66
C ILE A 574 -48.44 8.67 -2.45
N ASP A 575 -49.20 8.91 -1.38
CA ASP A 575 -49.75 10.23 -1.06
C ASP A 575 -48.64 11.24 -0.71
N GLU A 576 -47.62 10.82 0.05
CA GLU A 576 -46.41 11.60 0.32
C GLU A 576 -45.69 12.00 -0.97
N LEU A 577 -45.36 11.04 -1.84
CA LEU A 577 -44.69 11.31 -3.11
C LEU A 577 -45.51 12.23 -4.01
N ASN A 578 -46.83 12.00 -4.11
CA ASN A 578 -47.71 12.89 -4.87
C ASN A 578 -47.73 14.31 -4.29
N HIS A 579 -47.68 14.44 -2.96
CA HIS A 579 -47.59 15.73 -2.31
C HIS A 579 -46.27 16.44 -2.65
N GLU A 580 -45.13 15.74 -2.56
CA GLU A 580 -43.82 16.27 -2.95
C GLU A 580 -43.80 16.70 -4.43
N ILE A 581 -44.32 15.88 -5.35
CA ILE A 581 -44.41 16.20 -6.79
C ILE A 581 -45.25 17.46 -7.01
N ASN A 582 -46.41 17.55 -6.35
CA ASN A 582 -47.30 18.70 -6.50
C ASN A 582 -46.70 19.98 -5.91
N GLN A 583 -45.91 19.89 -4.82
CA GLN A 583 -45.21 21.05 -4.25
C GLN A 583 -44.15 21.60 -5.20
N LEU A 584 -43.41 20.74 -5.91
CA LEU A 584 -42.40 21.18 -6.87
C LEU A 584 -43.01 21.93 -8.06
N ASN A 585 -44.24 21.59 -8.44
CA ASN A 585 -45.03 22.23 -9.50
C ASN A 585 -44.21 22.54 -10.77
N LEU A 586 -43.45 21.54 -11.25
CA LEU A 586 -42.62 21.69 -12.44
C LEU A 586 -43.50 21.85 -13.68
N GLU A 587 -43.31 22.95 -14.40
CA GLU A 587 -43.98 23.20 -15.67
C GLU A 587 -43.20 22.58 -16.82
N GLY A 588 -43.52 21.32 -17.13
CA GLY A 588 -42.94 20.59 -18.24
C GLY A 588 -43.42 21.09 -19.61
N LYS A 589 -42.52 21.16 -20.60
CA LYS A 589 -42.84 21.44 -22.01
C LYS A 589 -42.21 20.47 -23.01
N VAL A 590 -42.98 20.05 -24.00
CA VAL A 590 -42.50 19.20 -25.11
C VAL A 590 -42.53 20.00 -26.41
N SER A 591 -41.36 20.32 -26.96
CA SER A 591 -41.19 21.13 -28.16
C SER A 591 -40.70 20.30 -29.35
N VAL A 592 -41.45 20.32 -30.44
CA VAL A 592 -41.16 19.57 -31.66
C VAL A 592 -41.08 20.50 -32.86
N LYS A 593 -39.89 20.65 -33.46
CA LYS A 593 -39.64 21.65 -34.51
C LYS A 593 -40.33 21.32 -35.84
N ASN A 594 -40.38 20.05 -36.21
CA ASN A 594 -40.85 19.60 -37.52
C ASN A 594 -42.11 18.75 -37.40
N ILE A 595 -41.99 17.48 -36.99
CA ILE A 595 -43.13 16.55 -36.95
C ILE A 595 -43.13 15.77 -35.62
N LEU A 596 -44.28 15.78 -34.96
CA LEU A 596 -44.68 14.86 -33.91
C LEU A 596 -45.53 13.77 -34.56
N TYR A 597 -44.97 12.57 -34.66
CA TYR A 597 -45.60 11.42 -35.31
C TYR A 597 -46.60 10.72 -34.37
N PRO A 598 -47.58 10.00 -34.94
CA PRO A 598 -48.37 9.02 -34.20
C PRO A 598 -47.54 7.96 -33.47
N GLY A 599 -48.12 7.32 -32.45
CA GLY A 599 -47.43 6.35 -31.59
C GLY A 599 -46.62 6.98 -30.45
N VAL A 600 -46.70 8.31 -30.28
CA VAL A 600 -46.13 9.02 -29.13
C VAL A 600 -47.21 9.23 -28.07
N SER A 601 -46.90 8.84 -26.84
CA SER A 601 -47.75 9.05 -25.67
C SER A 601 -47.06 10.00 -24.71
N ILE A 602 -47.70 11.13 -24.38
CA ILE A 602 -47.10 12.17 -23.54
C ILE A 602 -47.85 12.28 -22.22
N VAL A 603 -47.13 12.25 -21.10
CA VAL A 603 -47.67 12.32 -19.73
C VAL A 603 -47.04 13.49 -19.00
N PHE A 604 -47.85 14.47 -18.56
CA PHE A 604 -47.37 15.68 -17.86
C PHE A 604 -47.46 15.62 -16.33
N LYS A 605 -48.38 14.83 -15.77
CA LYS A 605 -48.57 14.71 -14.31
C LYS A 605 -48.89 13.27 -13.92
N PRO A 606 -48.65 12.87 -12.65
CA PRO A 606 -49.06 11.56 -12.15
C PRO A 606 -50.57 11.38 -12.27
N GLY A 607 -51.02 10.18 -12.66
CA GLY A 607 -52.45 9.83 -12.73
C GLY A 607 -53.24 10.43 -13.89
N MET A 608 -52.62 11.25 -14.75
CA MET A 608 -53.25 11.69 -15.99
C MET A 608 -53.26 10.58 -17.05
N GLN A 609 -54.31 10.53 -17.86
CA GLN A 609 -54.26 9.73 -19.07
C GLN A 609 -53.22 10.29 -20.04
N PRO A 610 -52.40 9.44 -20.68
CA PRO A 610 -51.45 9.88 -21.69
C PRO A 610 -52.16 10.62 -22.83
N TYR A 611 -51.55 11.70 -23.31
CA TYR A 611 -51.92 12.32 -24.56
C TYR A 611 -51.38 11.48 -25.70
N GLU A 612 -52.27 10.72 -26.33
CA GLU A 612 -51.95 9.90 -27.50
C GLU A 612 -52.04 10.74 -28.76
N THR A 613 -50.92 10.79 -29.49
CA THR A 613 -50.89 11.41 -30.81
C THR A 613 -51.43 10.43 -31.83
N ASN A 614 -52.63 10.71 -32.36
CA ASN A 614 -53.26 9.88 -33.41
C ASN A 614 -53.02 10.43 -34.83
N ASN A 615 -52.61 11.70 -34.93
CA ASN A 615 -52.32 12.37 -36.19
C ASN A 615 -50.96 13.05 -36.10
N GLU A 616 -50.32 13.28 -37.25
CA GLU A 616 -49.09 14.07 -37.32
C GLU A 616 -49.36 15.53 -36.93
N LEU A 617 -48.63 16.03 -35.94
CA LEU A 617 -48.63 17.45 -35.59
C LEU A 617 -47.34 18.09 -36.08
N ARG A 618 -47.45 19.27 -36.70
CA ARG A 618 -46.28 19.99 -37.23
C ARG A 618 -45.92 21.17 -36.34
N SER A 619 -44.61 21.34 -36.12
CA SER A 619 -44.01 22.53 -35.50
C SER A 619 -44.76 23.04 -34.25
N CYS A 620 -44.87 22.20 -33.22
CA CYS A 620 -45.68 22.46 -32.04
C CYS A 620 -44.87 22.40 -30.73
N THR A 621 -45.33 23.14 -29.74
CA THR A 621 -44.93 22.99 -28.33
C THR A 621 -46.17 22.66 -27.51
N LEU A 622 -46.10 21.54 -26.79
CA LEU A 622 -47.15 21.05 -25.91
C LEU A 622 -46.81 21.41 -24.46
N THR A 623 -47.76 22.03 -23.77
CA THR A 623 -47.66 22.42 -22.36
C THR A 623 -48.92 22.04 -21.62
N TYR A 624 -48.82 21.80 -20.32
CA TYR A 624 -49.98 21.55 -19.46
C TYR A 624 -50.33 22.80 -18.67
N VAL A 625 -51.45 23.45 -19.01
CA VAL A 625 -51.91 24.72 -18.40
C VAL A 625 -53.41 24.63 -18.15
N ASP A 626 -53.87 25.09 -16.99
CA ASP A 626 -55.30 25.09 -16.60
C ASP A 626 -55.97 23.71 -16.73
N ASN A 627 -55.28 22.67 -16.25
CA ASN A 627 -55.68 21.27 -16.34
C ASN A 627 -55.94 20.73 -17.76
N ASN A 628 -55.39 21.39 -18.78
CA ASN A 628 -55.53 20.99 -20.17
C ASN A 628 -54.18 21.03 -20.90
N ILE A 629 -54.02 20.15 -21.88
CA ILE A 629 -52.86 20.17 -22.76
C ILE A 629 -53.12 21.20 -23.85
N ARG A 630 -52.25 22.22 -23.94
CA ARG A 630 -52.31 23.26 -24.95
C ARG A 630 -51.16 23.10 -25.94
N SER A 631 -51.50 23.24 -27.23
CA SER A 631 -50.53 23.30 -28.31
C SER A 631 -50.29 24.76 -28.72
N LYS A 632 -49.01 25.14 -28.85
CA LYS A 632 -48.53 26.46 -29.30
C LYS A 632 -47.51 26.28 -30.43
N PRO A 633 -47.12 27.34 -31.16
CA PRO A 633 -46.01 27.27 -32.11
C PRO A 633 -44.71 26.79 -31.43
N TYR A 634 -43.86 26.11 -32.19
CA TYR A 634 -42.56 25.60 -31.71
C TYR A 634 -41.73 26.67 -30.98
N GLU A 635 -41.28 26.32 -29.78
CA GLU A 635 -40.29 27.07 -29.00
C GLU A 635 -38.91 26.41 -29.10
N PRO A 636 -37.84 27.17 -29.44
CA PRO A 636 -36.48 26.65 -29.38
C PRO A 636 -36.07 26.33 -27.93
N PRO A 637 -35.11 25.42 -27.73
CA PRO A 637 -34.65 25.07 -26.39
C PRO A 637 -33.97 26.28 -25.73
N ASN A 638 -34.08 26.36 -24.41
CA ASN A 638 -33.42 27.42 -23.62
C ASN A 638 -31.88 27.35 -23.73
N VAL A 639 -31.33 26.18 -24.05
CA VAL A 639 -29.91 25.95 -24.28
C VAL A 639 -29.65 25.96 -25.80
N ASP A 640 -29.09 27.07 -26.32
CA ASP A 640 -28.67 27.14 -27.72
C ASP A 640 -27.38 26.32 -27.96
N ARG A 641 -27.20 25.80 -29.18
CA ARG A 641 -26.07 24.99 -29.63
C ARG A 641 -24.71 25.65 -29.36
N LYS A 642 -24.64 26.98 -29.42
CA LYS A 642 -23.43 27.74 -29.07
C LYS A 642 -23.01 27.59 -27.60
N LEU A 643 -23.98 27.46 -26.69
CA LEU A 643 -23.69 27.25 -25.27
C LEU A 643 -23.21 25.81 -25.04
N PHE A 644 -23.77 24.84 -25.77
CA PHE A 644 -23.30 23.46 -25.81
C PHE A 644 -21.86 23.36 -26.31
N ASP A 645 -21.53 23.96 -27.45
CA ASP A 645 -20.17 23.96 -27.99
C ASP A 645 -19.18 24.62 -27.01
N LYS A 646 -19.58 25.72 -26.36
CA LYS A 646 -18.78 26.37 -25.30
C LYS A 646 -18.60 25.49 -24.07
N ARG A 647 -19.62 24.75 -23.64
CA ARG A 647 -19.55 23.83 -22.50
C ARG A 647 -18.64 22.66 -22.80
N ILE A 648 -18.72 22.07 -24.00
CA ILE A 648 -17.80 21.03 -24.45
C ILE A 648 -16.37 21.58 -24.52
N LEU A 649 -16.18 22.78 -25.07
CA LEU A 649 -14.86 23.41 -25.12
C LEU A 649 -14.33 23.69 -23.70
N SER A 650 -15.18 24.14 -22.78
CA SER A 650 -14.81 24.38 -21.38
C SER A 650 -14.49 23.08 -20.66
N LEU A 651 -15.22 21.99 -20.92
CA LEU A 651 -14.96 20.68 -20.35
C LEU A 651 -13.63 20.14 -20.88
N ARG A 652 -13.39 20.26 -22.19
CA ARG A 652 -12.11 19.94 -22.84
C ARG A 652 -10.94 20.81 -22.43
N ASN A 653 -11.17 22.02 -21.93
CA ASN A 653 -10.11 22.88 -21.38
C ASN A 653 -9.83 22.58 -19.90
N LYS A 654 -10.78 21.95 -19.20
CA LYS A 654 -10.62 21.49 -17.81
C LYS A 654 -9.99 20.09 -17.73
N LEU A 655 -10.10 19.32 -18.81
CA LEU A 655 -9.44 18.04 -19.07
C LEU A 655 -8.14 18.24 -19.84
#